data_AF-A0AB37UY80-F1
#
_entry.id   AF-A0AB37UY80-F1
#
_cell.length_a   1.000
_cell.length_b   1.000
_cell.length_c   1.000
_cell.angle_alpha   90.00
_cell.angle_beta   90.00
_cell.angle_gamma   90.00
#
_symmetry.space_group_name_H-M   'P 1'
#
loop_
_entity.id
_entity.type
_entity.pdbx_description
1 polymer ?
#
loop_
_entity_poly.entity_id
_entity_poly.type
_entity_poly.pdbx_seq_one_letter_code
_entity_poly.pdbx_strand_id
1 'polypeptide(L)'
;MLLDFSNLNEEPLKNRIKDEFFKDEKFLYSGDKIDFMLSYKHSNATLPILWGEAKRGDFDDLDKAFTQLLLTIGRHRLYTHHTPPYLCAFNAFRMEFIAFNDTITSFFYKSDIDFSITPSNHNTEGFKHALDAFKAMCKPHNKLVFDFKTQSQECQEFIKNNLNSSRLLSKIQIDKNNFFTIYQKWFEIVKPTIKIDWELAKAEGILDADYYLADLLSDGDKTIIEKLRTILRSSHYELKWGLNALNKLGLEGITKVDFTDNQQAHQEFWSVYERPPKSEFQVSILERRDLLVPSDVRERKGAYFTPKIWVEKSQEYLAKALGQDYQEDYIIWDCAGGTGNLLRGLLNKANLYLSTLDSNDVAIVKDLASKNHLKLLENQIFQFDFLNDDFFSDKLPKSLQEILKDQEKRKKLIIYINPPYAEAGNKAKMSGTGEHKAKVARNNKVYETYKDLLGSGVNELFAQFFMRIYKELDGCIMASFSKLKYLNSSNFKKFREIFKAKFLEGFMVPADSFDNVTGQFPIGFLVWDTATPPLKPTNTLNLEVFDSSGGFLGYKTFKPIVDKVKNINEWFKAYKDKRDYLGILVCDAPDFSHQNTNYLQNHKGTSHLHYENLTLTNLLIGAIYFSARHCIKHTWQNDRDQFYAPYDDAFQDDSEFKNNCLIFMLFHTQNRITATQGTNHFIPFSETEVNAKERYFSHALLDFLKGGIKEEGDSLFLNDKKENKPMKFSPSASKVFDAGREIYRYYHTQDFTNRPYNANASLYDIKEFFQGRNKQGKLNLPAKAKDEYYKQLYANLQGALKDLAKEIQPKVYEYGFLRE
;
A
#
# COMPACT_ATOMS: atom_id res chain seq x y z
N MET A 1 -28.82 -41.15 -12.12
CA MET A 1 -27.58 -41.94 -12.33
C MET A 1 -26.43 -41.07 -11.86
N LEU A 2 -25.56 -41.57 -10.98
CA LEU A 2 -24.35 -40.85 -10.58
C LEU A 2 -23.51 -40.61 -11.84
N LEU A 3 -23.16 -39.35 -12.10
CA LEU A 3 -22.28 -39.01 -13.21
C LEU A 3 -20.85 -39.41 -12.82
N ASP A 4 -20.28 -40.37 -13.55
CA ASP A 4 -18.89 -40.80 -13.37
C ASP A 4 -18.10 -40.46 -14.63
N PHE A 5 -17.17 -39.51 -14.50
CA PHE A 5 -16.27 -39.09 -15.56
C PHE A 5 -14.83 -39.54 -15.34
N SER A 6 -14.58 -40.40 -14.34
CA SER A 6 -13.23 -40.80 -13.89
C SER A 6 -12.32 -41.36 -14.99
N ASN A 7 -12.91 -41.98 -16.02
CA ASN A 7 -12.19 -42.60 -17.14
C ASN A 7 -11.99 -41.68 -18.36
N LEU A 8 -12.44 -40.42 -18.31
CA LEU A 8 -12.36 -39.50 -19.45
C LEU A 8 -11.01 -38.75 -19.48
N ASN A 9 -10.43 -38.67 -20.67
CA ASN A 9 -9.35 -37.71 -20.96
C ASN A 9 -9.92 -36.28 -21.03
N GLU A 10 -9.04 -35.27 -21.02
CA GLU A 10 -9.43 -33.86 -20.93
C GLU A 10 -10.39 -33.40 -22.04
N GLU A 11 -10.12 -33.74 -23.30
CA GLU A 11 -10.96 -33.32 -24.44
C GLU A 11 -12.34 -34.03 -24.47
N PRO A 12 -12.42 -35.37 -24.27
CA PRO A 12 -13.71 -36.04 -24.03
C PRO A 12 -14.48 -35.51 -22.82
N LEU A 13 -13.77 -35.12 -21.75
CA LEU A 13 -14.38 -34.54 -20.55
C LEU A 13 -15.05 -33.20 -20.87
N LYS A 14 -14.38 -32.28 -21.58
CA LYS A 14 -14.96 -31.00 -22.02
C LYS A 14 -16.25 -31.20 -22.80
N ASN A 15 -16.25 -32.08 -23.80
CA ASN A 15 -17.43 -32.40 -24.60
C ASN A 15 -18.56 -32.99 -23.73
N ARG A 16 -18.22 -33.89 -22.81
CA ARG A 16 -19.22 -34.51 -21.92
C ARG A 16 -19.83 -33.51 -20.94
N ILE A 17 -19.03 -32.60 -20.40
CA ILE A 17 -19.49 -31.50 -19.53
C ILE A 17 -20.41 -30.56 -20.30
N LYS A 18 -20.05 -30.18 -21.53
CA LYS A 18 -20.92 -29.40 -22.42
C LYS A 18 -22.26 -30.11 -22.63
N ASP A 19 -22.21 -31.36 -23.07
CA ASP A 19 -23.41 -32.13 -23.41
C ASP A 19 -24.30 -32.40 -22.18
N GLU A 20 -23.74 -32.48 -20.98
CA GLU A 20 -24.51 -32.80 -19.77
C GLU A 20 -25.11 -31.55 -19.10
N PHE A 21 -24.33 -30.47 -19.01
CA PHE A 21 -24.70 -29.28 -18.25
C PHE A 21 -25.16 -28.09 -19.12
N PHE A 22 -24.79 -28.05 -20.40
CA PHE A 22 -25.03 -26.93 -21.32
C PHE A 22 -25.74 -27.38 -22.61
N LYS A 23 -26.86 -28.09 -22.46
CA LYS A 23 -27.69 -28.70 -23.53
C LYS A 23 -28.43 -27.71 -24.44
N ASP A 24 -28.45 -26.43 -24.09
CA ASP A 24 -29.22 -25.41 -24.82
C ASP A 24 -28.49 -25.02 -26.12
N GLU A 25 -29.16 -25.19 -27.27
CA GLU A 25 -28.61 -24.95 -28.60
C GLU A 25 -28.19 -23.48 -28.84
N LYS A 26 -28.65 -22.55 -27.99
CA LYS A 26 -28.24 -21.13 -28.06
C LYS A 26 -26.75 -20.93 -27.74
N PHE A 27 -26.10 -21.90 -27.09
CA PHE A 27 -24.70 -21.78 -26.71
C PHE A 27 -23.76 -22.24 -27.81
N LEU A 28 -22.86 -21.32 -28.18
CA LEU A 28 -21.72 -21.55 -29.03
C LEU A 28 -20.55 -21.99 -28.15
N TYR A 29 -20.17 -23.26 -28.28
CA TYR A 29 -19.00 -23.84 -27.64
C TYR A 29 -17.77 -23.71 -28.54
N SER A 30 -16.66 -23.26 -27.96
CA SER A 30 -15.35 -23.31 -28.60
C SER A 30 -14.24 -23.65 -27.60
N GLY A 31 -13.24 -24.38 -28.07
CA GLY A 31 -11.96 -24.59 -27.40
C GLY A 31 -10.88 -24.08 -28.34
N ASP A 32 -10.28 -22.94 -28.01
CA ASP A 32 -9.15 -22.36 -28.77
C ASP A 32 -8.07 -21.94 -27.78
N LYS A 33 -7.93 -20.64 -27.50
CA LYS A 33 -6.99 -20.13 -26.49
C LYS A 33 -7.39 -20.50 -25.06
N ILE A 34 -8.70 -20.55 -24.79
CA ILE A 34 -9.28 -21.01 -23.53
C ILE A 34 -9.87 -22.40 -23.80
N ASP A 35 -9.61 -23.32 -22.87
CA ASP A 35 -10.00 -24.73 -22.95
C ASP A 35 -11.50 -24.96 -23.09
N PHE A 36 -12.30 -24.20 -22.36
CA PHE A 36 -13.75 -24.33 -22.35
C PHE A 36 -14.38 -22.95 -22.43
N MET A 37 -14.79 -22.53 -23.63
CA MET A 37 -15.50 -21.26 -23.84
C MET A 37 -16.94 -21.51 -24.29
N LEU A 38 -17.88 -20.97 -23.51
CA LEU A 38 -19.27 -20.88 -23.88
C LEU A 38 -19.63 -19.43 -24.15
N SER A 39 -20.32 -19.20 -25.25
CA SER A 39 -20.81 -17.89 -25.67
C SER A 39 -22.19 -18.02 -26.29
N TYR A 40 -22.89 -16.91 -26.50
CA TYR A 40 -24.14 -16.89 -27.25
C TYR A 40 -24.18 -15.69 -28.18
N LYS A 41 -25.04 -15.79 -29.19
CA LYS A 41 -25.24 -14.71 -30.16
C LYS A 41 -26.30 -13.73 -29.64
N HIS A 42 -25.87 -12.53 -29.28
CA HIS A 42 -26.72 -11.37 -29.04
C HIS A 42 -26.91 -10.59 -30.35
N SER A 43 -27.93 -9.72 -30.43
CA SER A 43 -28.34 -9.02 -31.65
C SER A 43 -27.19 -8.37 -32.42
N ASN A 44 -26.21 -7.80 -31.71
CA ASN A 44 -25.08 -7.06 -32.28
C ASN A 44 -23.69 -7.60 -31.87
N ALA A 45 -23.61 -8.67 -31.06
CA ALA A 45 -22.33 -9.17 -30.53
C ALA A 45 -22.40 -10.65 -30.11
N THR A 46 -21.27 -11.35 -30.09
CA THR A 46 -21.16 -12.66 -29.44
C THR A 46 -20.65 -12.44 -28.02
N LEU A 47 -21.45 -12.83 -27.01
CA LEU A 47 -21.16 -12.55 -25.61
C LEU A 47 -20.73 -13.85 -24.89
N PRO A 48 -19.61 -13.84 -24.13
CA PRO A 48 -19.18 -15.00 -23.38
C PRO A 48 -20.06 -15.21 -22.13
N ILE A 49 -20.29 -16.47 -21.80
CA ILE A 49 -21.10 -16.93 -20.66
C ILE A 49 -20.22 -17.63 -19.63
N LEU A 50 -19.25 -18.39 -20.11
CA LEU A 50 -18.34 -19.12 -19.25
C LEU A 50 -17.00 -19.28 -19.94
N TRP A 51 -15.93 -18.99 -19.20
CA TRP A 51 -14.58 -19.37 -19.56
C TRP A 51 -14.07 -20.35 -18.53
N GLY A 52 -13.47 -21.43 -19.01
CA GLY A 52 -13.08 -22.54 -18.17
C GLY A 52 -11.74 -23.15 -18.55
N GLU A 53 -11.10 -23.72 -17.54
CA GLU A 53 -9.90 -24.56 -17.68
C GLU A 53 -10.25 -25.98 -17.23
N ALA A 54 -10.00 -26.96 -18.10
CA ALA A 54 -10.28 -28.37 -17.80
C ALA A 54 -8.99 -29.08 -17.40
N LYS A 55 -9.09 -30.08 -16.52
CA LYS A 55 -7.96 -30.94 -16.16
C LYS A 55 -8.34 -32.41 -16.18
N ARG A 56 -7.41 -33.24 -16.63
CA ARG A 56 -7.60 -34.69 -16.68
C ARG A 56 -7.56 -35.32 -15.29
N GLY A 57 -8.43 -36.32 -15.05
CA GLY A 57 -8.37 -37.21 -13.89
C GLY A 57 -8.63 -36.50 -12.56
N ASP A 58 -7.95 -36.95 -11.50
CA ASP A 58 -8.03 -36.37 -10.16
C ASP A 58 -6.99 -35.27 -9.99
N PHE A 59 -7.13 -34.20 -10.77
CA PHE A 59 -6.23 -33.06 -10.62
C PHE A 59 -6.53 -32.34 -9.30
N ASP A 60 -5.64 -32.50 -8.33
CA ASP A 60 -5.88 -32.12 -6.93
C ASP A 60 -6.05 -30.63 -6.68
N ASP A 61 -5.43 -29.76 -7.50
CA ASP A 61 -5.29 -28.33 -7.22
C ASP A 61 -5.93 -27.46 -8.32
N LEU A 62 -7.26 -27.35 -8.32
CA LEU A 62 -8.01 -26.51 -9.26
C LEU A 62 -7.66 -25.02 -9.16
N ASP A 63 -6.96 -24.56 -8.11
CA ASP A 63 -6.43 -23.19 -8.05
C ASP A 63 -5.34 -22.97 -9.10
N LYS A 64 -4.56 -24.00 -9.42
CA LYS A 64 -3.63 -23.95 -10.54
C LYS A 64 -4.38 -23.85 -11.87
N ALA A 65 -5.51 -24.53 -12.02
CA ALA A 65 -6.33 -24.43 -13.22
C ALA A 65 -6.93 -23.02 -13.37
N PHE A 66 -7.46 -22.42 -12.29
CA PHE A 66 -7.88 -21.02 -12.31
C PHE A 66 -6.74 -20.05 -12.59
N THR A 67 -5.56 -20.26 -11.99
CA THR A 67 -4.39 -19.41 -12.24
C THR A 67 -3.96 -19.50 -13.70
N GLN A 68 -3.95 -20.70 -14.28
CA GLN A 68 -3.69 -20.91 -15.69
C GLN A 68 -4.72 -20.17 -16.56
N LEU A 69 -6.01 -20.28 -16.25
CA LEU A 69 -7.08 -19.58 -16.94
C LEU A 69 -6.88 -18.06 -16.91
N LEU A 70 -6.58 -17.49 -15.75
CA LEU A 70 -6.31 -16.05 -15.59
C LEU A 70 -5.07 -15.61 -16.37
N LEU A 71 -3.98 -16.38 -16.34
CA LEU A 71 -2.79 -16.07 -17.13
C LEU A 71 -3.10 -16.09 -18.64
N THR A 72 -3.89 -17.05 -19.11
CA THR A 72 -4.36 -17.11 -20.50
C THR A 72 -5.22 -15.91 -20.87
N ILE A 73 -6.20 -15.55 -20.03
CA ILE A 73 -7.06 -14.36 -20.22
C ILE A 73 -6.21 -13.10 -20.31
N GLY A 74 -5.25 -12.93 -19.40
CA GLY A 74 -4.38 -11.76 -19.37
C GLY A 74 -3.41 -11.69 -20.56
N ARG A 75 -2.82 -12.83 -20.95
CA ARG A 75 -1.90 -12.93 -22.10
C ARG A 75 -2.55 -12.45 -23.39
N HIS A 76 -3.82 -12.80 -23.59
CA HIS A 76 -4.59 -12.45 -24.77
C HIS A 76 -5.47 -11.21 -24.58
N ARG A 77 -5.37 -10.54 -23.42
CA ARG A 77 -6.18 -9.38 -23.04
C ARG A 77 -7.69 -9.59 -23.21
N LEU A 78 -8.18 -10.82 -23.00
CA LEU A 78 -9.60 -11.12 -23.21
C LEU A 78 -10.52 -10.33 -22.26
N TYR A 79 -9.98 -9.89 -21.11
CA TYR A 79 -10.68 -9.07 -20.12
C TYR A 79 -11.05 -7.65 -20.61
N THR A 80 -10.44 -7.16 -21.69
CA THR A 80 -10.75 -5.82 -22.25
C THR A 80 -12.01 -5.81 -23.12
N HIS A 81 -12.60 -6.97 -23.40
CA HIS A 81 -13.84 -7.12 -24.16
C HIS A 81 -14.99 -7.57 -23.25
N HIS A 82 -16.14 -7.98 -23.80
CA HIS A 82 -17.20 -8.61 -22.99
C HIS A 82 -16.64 -9.83 -22.25
N THR A 83 -16.98 -9.96 -20.96
CA THR A 83 -16.44 -10.98 -20.05
C THR A 83 -17.59 -11.81 -19.50
N PRO A 84 -17.38 -13.11 -19.23
CA PRO A 84 -18.44 -13.96 -18.69
C PRO A 84 -18.75 -13.56 -17.23
N PRO A 85 -19.98 -13.82 -16.74
CA PRO A 85 -20.32 -13.61 -15.33
C PRO A 85 -19.52 -14.52 -14.38
N TYR A 86 -19.09 -15.68 -14.85
CA TYR A 86 -18.32 -16.65 -14.07
C TYR A 86 -17.14 -17.20 -14.88
N LEU A 87 -16.09 -17.59 -14.16
CA LEU A 87 -15.04 -18.49 -14.62
C LEU A 87 -15.25 -19.86 -13.97
N CYS A 88 -14.81 -20.93 -14.63
CA CYS A 88 -14.79 -22.25 -14.02
C CYS A 88 -13.44 -22.97 -14.14
N ALA A 89 -13.23 -23.92 -13.25
CA ALA A 89 -12.20 -24.94 -13.38
C ALA A 89 -12.82 -26.29 -13.02
N PHE A 90 -12.53 -27.33 -13.79
CA PHE A 90 -13.13 -28.63 -13.54
C PHE A 90 -12.19 -29.78 -13.90
N ASN A 91 -12.38 -30.89 -13.18
CA ASN A 91 -11.71 -32.16 -13.45
C ASN A 91 -12.76 -33.28 -13.61
N ALA A 92 -12.37 -34.56 -13.52
CA ALA A 92 -13.31 -35.66 -13.69
C ALA A 92 -14.31 -35.84 -12.53
N PHE A 93 -14.08 -35.19 -11.38
CA PHE A 93 -14.81 -35.43 -10.14
C PHE A 93 -15.65 -34.23 -9.69
N ARG A 94 -15.19 -33.01 -9.96
CA ARG A 94 -15.85 -31.78 -9.52
C ARG A 94 -15.68 -30.62 -10.49
N MET A 95 -16.57 -29.65 -10.37
CA MET A 95 -16.51 -28.36 -11.04
C MET A 95 -16.58 -27.22 -10.02
N GLU A 96 -15.70 -26.23 -10.18
CA GLU A 96 -15.64 -25.04 -9.35
C GLU A 96 -15.95 -23.80 -10.18
N PHE A 97 -16.69 -22.85 -9.60
CA PHE A 97 -16.98 -21.56 -10.20
C PHE A 97 -16.52 -20.40 -9.33
N ILE A 98 -16.04 -19.34 -9.98
CA ILE A 98 -15.77 -18.02 -9.37
C ILE A 98 -16.44 -16.92 -10.18
N ALA A 99 -17.00 -15.92 -9.51
CA ALA A 99 -17.58 -14.77 -10.19
C ALA A 99 -16.48 -13.91 -10.84
N PHE A 100 -16.69 -13.48 -12.08
CA PHE A 100 -15.82 -12.51 -12.74
C PHE A 100 -16.18 -11.09 -12.26
N ASN A 101 -15.66 -10.72 -11.10
CA ASN A 101 -15.93 -9.44 -10.44
C ASN A 101 -14.71 -8.50 -10.45
N ASP A 102 -14.80 -7.35 -9.79
CA ASP A 102 -13.72 -6.38 -9.63
C ASP A 102 -12.46 -6.98 -9.00
N THR A 103 -12.60 -7.96 -8.09
CA THR A 103 -11.45 -8.66 -7.49
C THR A 103 -10.69 -9.44 -8.56
N ILE A 104 -11.38 -10.23 -9.38
CA ILE A 104 -10.78 -10.93 -10.53
C ILE A 104 -10.25 -9.95 -11.57
N THR A 105 -10.98 -8.86 -11.83
CA THR A 105 -10.55 -7.84 -12.79
C THR A 105 -9.24 -7.19 -12.35
N SER A 106 -9.10 -6.87 -11.05
CA SER A 106 -7.89 -6.26 -10.50
C SER A 106 -6.63 -7.13 -10.68
N PHE A 107 -6.79 -8.46 -10.81
CA PHE A 107 -5.69 -9.37 -11.12
C PHE A 107 -4.98 -8.99 -12.42
N PHE A 108 -5.74 -8.59 -13.46
CA PHE A 108 -5.20 -8.26 -14.78
C PHE A 108 -4.46 -6.92 -14.84
N TYR A 109 -4.61 -6.07 -13.82
CA TYR A 109 -3.95 -4.76 -13.73
C TYR A 109 -2.78 -4.74 -12.74
N LYS A 110 -2.44 -5.89 -12.14
CA LYS A 110 -1.25 -6.03 -11.29
C LYS A 110 0.02 -5.95 -12.14
N SER A 111 0.86 -4.96 -11.87
CA SER A 111 2.12 -4.74 -12.59
C SER A 111 3.20 -5.80 -12.31
N ASP A 112 3.03 -6.56 -11.23
CA ASP A 112 3.94 -7.63 -10.80
C ASP A 112 3.56 -9.02 -11.35
N ILE A 113 2.46 -9.13 -12.10
CA ILE A 113 2.07 -10.36 -12.80
C ILE A 113 2.56 -10.32 -14.25
N ASP A 114 3.41 -11.28 -14.62
CA ASP A 114 3.90 -11.43 -15.98
C ASP A 114 2.96 -12.32 -16.81
N PHE A 115 2.09 -11.71 -17.62
CA PHE A 115 1.18 -12.41 -18.52
C PHE A 115 1.86 -12.99 -19.77
N SER A 116 3.14 -12.72 -20.00
CA SER A 116 3.88 -13.28 -21.14
C SER A 116 4.33 -14.72 -20.91
N ILE A 117 4.28 -15.23 -19.67
CA ILE A 117 4.68 -16.60 -19.33
C ILE A 117 3.73 -17.64 -19.93
N THR A 118 4.22 -18.86 -20.13
CA THR A 118 3.39 -19.98 -20.59
C THR A 118 2.42 -20.41 -19.48
N PRO A 119 1.09 -20.23 -19.65
CA PRO A 119 0.12 -20.44 -18.57
C PRO A 119 0.11 -21.87 -18.01
N SER A 120 0.38 -22.88 -18.83
CA SER A 120 0.38 -24.28 -18.43
C SER A 120 1.64 -24.73 -17.66
N ASN A 121 2.67 -23.90 -17.55
CA ASN A 121 3.91 -24.26 -16.85
C ASN A 121 3.87 -23.85 -15.37
N HIS A 122 3.34 -24.75 -14.53
CA HIS A 122 3.12 -24.53 -13.10
C HIS A 122 4.43 -24.39 -12.28
N ASN A 123 5.58 -24.72 -12.86
CA ASN A 123 6.87 -24.72 -12.17
C ASN A 123 7.58 -23.37 -12.21
N THR A 124 7.13 -22.45 -13.07
CA THR A 124 7.76 -21.12 -13.18
C THR A 124 7.50 -20.27 -11.94
N GLU A 125 8.46 -19.44 -11.55
CA GLU A 125 8.26 -18.46 -10.47
C GLU A 125 7.12 -17.50 -10.79
N GLY A 126 6.97 -17.10 -12.05
CA GLY A 126 5.86 -16.25 -12.50
C GLY A 126 4.50 -16.90 -12.24
N PHE A 127 4.36 -18.20 -12.53
CA PHE A 127 3.12 -18.93 -12.24
C PHE A 127 2.88 -19.07 -10.74
N LYS A 128 3.90 -19.39 -9.94
CA LYS A 128 3.77 -19.49 -8.48
C LYS A 128 3.35 -18.16 -7.86
N HIS A 129 3.95 -17.06 -8.31
CA HIS A 129 3.58 -15.71 -7.89
C HIS A 129 2.13 -15.36 -8.27
N ALA A 130 1.71 -15.71 -9.49
CA ALA A 130 0.33 -15.57 -9.93
C ALA A 130 -0.65 -16.44 -9.11
N LEU A 131 -0.25 -17.65 -8.74
CA LEU A 131 -1.03 -18.57 -7.91
C LEU A 131 -1.20 -18.02 -6.48
N ASP A 132 -0.14 -17.49 -5.88
CA ASP A 132 -0.18 -16.88 -4.55
C ASP A 132 -1.07 -15.62 -4.56
N ALA A 133 -0.97 -14.80 -5.61
CA ALA A 133 -1.85 -13.65 -5.81
C ALA A 133 -3.32 -14.07 -5.96
N PHE A 134 -3.60 -15.10 -6.75
CA PHE A 134 -4.95 -15.65 -6.89
C PHE A 134 -5.48 -16.20 -5.56
N LYS A 135 -4.69 -17.00 -4.82
CA LYS A 135 -5.08 -17.57 -3.52
C LYS A 135 -5.34 -16.50 -2.46
N ALA A 136 -4.57 -15.42 -2.46
CA ALA A 136 -4.79 -14.27 -1.57
C ALA A 136 -6.12 -13.55 -1.89
N MET A 137 -6.52 -13.51 -3.17
CA MET A 137 -7.73 -12.83 -3.65
C MET A 137 -8.99 -13.71 -3.52
N CYS A 138 -8.90 -14.99 -3.83
CA CYS A 138 -10.02 -15.93 -3.89
C CYS A 138 -9.96 -16.95 -2.75
N LYS A 139 -10.39 -16.50 -1.56
CA LYS A 139 -10.56 -17.36 -0.38
C LYS A 139 -11.59 -18.47 -0.66
N PRO A 140 -11.54 -19.64 0.04
CA PRO A 140 -12.41 -20.78 -0.25
C PRO A 140 -13.92 -20.49 -0.26
N HIS A 141 -14.41 -19.55 0.55
CA HIS A 141 -15.82 -19.14 0.58
C HIS A 141 -16.28 -18.34 -0.65
N ASN A 142 -15.34 -17.92 -1.51
CA ASN A 142 -15.64 -17.22 -2.77
C ASN A 142 -15.80 -18.18 -3.96
N LYS A 143 -15.64 -19.50 -3.73
CA LYS A 143 -15.78 -20.53 -4.75
C LYS A 143 -17.06 -21.32 -4.53
N LEU A 144 -17.76 -21.60 -5.62
CA LEU A 144 -18.88 -22.54 -5.62
C LEU A 144 -18.35 -23.87 -6.14
N VAL A 145 -18.34 -24.88 -5.27
CA VAL A 145 -17.77 -26.21 -5.55
C VAL A 145 -18.91 -27.20 -5.68
N PHE A 146 -18.93 -27.96 -6.79
CA PHE A 146 -19.91 -28.99 -7.05
C PHE A 146 -19.22 -30.31 -7.37
N ASP A 147 -19.34 -31.28 -6.48
CA ASP A 147 -18.93 -32.67 -6.73
C ASP A 147 -19.94 -33.36 -7.65
N PHE A 148 -19.51 -33.97 -8.75
CA PHE A 148 -20.44 -34.54 -9.74
C PHE A 148 -21.20 -35.76 -9.23
N LYS A 149 -20.60 -36.51 -8.30
CA LYS A 149 -21.22 -37.70 -7.72
C LYS A 149 -22.32 -37.31 -6.75
N THR A 150 -22.11 -36.28 -5.94
CA THR A 150 -23.03 -35.92 -4.85
C THR A 150 -23.90 -34.70 -5.13
N GLN A 151 -23.44 -33.77 -5.98
CA GLN A 151 -24.02 -32.44 -6.17
C GLN A 151 -24.30 -32.08 -7.65
N SER A 152 -24.50 -33.08 -8.51
CA SER A 152 -24.76 -32.84 -9.94
C SER A 152 -26.06 -32.10 -10.21
N GLN A 153 -27.11 -32.34 -9.41
CA GLN A 153 -28.39 -31.62 -9.56
C GLN A 153 -28.24 -30.15 -9.15
N GLU A 154 -27.57 -29.87 -8.05
CA GLU A 154 -27.28 -28.52 -7.56
C GLU A 154 -26.41 -27.75 -8.57
N CYS A 155 -25.45 -28.42 -9.20
CA CYS A 155 -24.67 -27.85 -10.30
C CYS A 155 -25.55 -27.49 -11.50
N GLN A 156 -26.44 -28.40 -11.92
CA GLN A 156 -27.40 -28.14 -12.99
C GLN A 156 -28.34 -26.98 -12.66
N GLU A 157 -28.82 -26.88 -11.42
CA GLU A 157 -29.65 -25.77 -10.94
C GLU A 157 -28.89 -24.45 -10.92
N PHE A 158 -27.65 -24.45 -10.43
CA PHE A 158 -26.79 -23.27 -10.45
C PHE A 158 -26.59 -22.77 -11.88
N ILE A 159 -26.21 -23.65 -12.80
CA ILE A 159 -26.02 -23.34 -14.22
C ILE A 159 -27.33 -22.85 -14.82
N LYS A 160 -28.45 -23.52 -14.57
CA LYS A 160 -29.76 -23.11 -15.07
C LYS A 160 -30.14 -21.70 -14.63
N ASN A 161 -29.93 -21.38 -13.36
CA ASN A 161 -30.33 -20.12 -12.75
C ASN A 161 -29.38 -18.95 -13.10
N ASN A 162 -28.07 -19.23 -13.22
CA ASN A 162 -27.04 -18.19 -13.35
C ASN A 162 -26.42 -18.10 -14.76
N LEU A 163 -26.41 -19.19 -15.53
CA LEU A 163 -25.75 -19.30 -16.85
C LEU A 163 -26.69 -19.69 -18.00
N ASN A 164 -27.89 -20.23 -17.75
CA ASN A 164 -28.86 -20.59 -18.80
C ASN A 164 -30.19 -19.84 -18.75
N SER A 165 -30.40 -18.95 -17.77
CA SER A 165 -31.67 -18.25 -17.64
C SER A 165 -31.95 -17.36 -18.86
N SER A 166 -33.22 -17.22 -19.23
CA SER A 166 -33.69 -16.30 -20.26
C SER A 166 -33.30 -14.83 -20.00
N ARG A 167 -32.80 -14.50 -18.79
CA ARG A 167 -32.17 -13.20 -18.46
C ARG A 167 -30.87 -12.93 -19.22
N LEU A 168 -30.18 -13.95 -19.73
CA LEU A 168 -29.00 -13.74 -20.58
C LEU A 168 -29.37 -13.22 -21.98
N LEU A 169 -30.63 -13.26 -22.37
CA LEU A 169 -31.13 -12.61 -23.60
C LEU A 169 -31.55 -11.15 -23.36
N SER A 170 -31.45 -10.64 -22.13
CA SER A 170 -31.60 -9.23 -21.78
C SER A 170 -30.24 -8.57 -21.53
N LYS A 171 -30.21 -7.24 -21.52
CA LYS A 171 -29.01 -6.45 -21.24
C LYS A 171 -28.33 -6.91 -19.93
N ILE A 172 -26.99 -6.88 -19.90
CA ILE A 172 -26.16 -7.21 -18.73
C ILE A 172 -26.47 -6.22 -17.60
N GLN A 173 -26.92 -6.74 -16.47
CA GLN A 173 -27.18 -5.95 -15.27
C GLN A 173 -25.88 -5.38 -14.71
N ILE A 174 -25.90 -4.10 -14.37
CA ILE A 174 -24.77 -3.41 -13.74
C ILE A 174 -24.92 -3.45 -12.23
N ASP A 175 -23.89 -3.90 -11.52
CA ASP A 175 -23.87 -4.03 -10.07
C ASP A 175 -22.54 -3.56 -9.44
N LYS A 176 -22.43 -3.71 -8.12
CA LYS A 176 -21.25 -3.32 -7.33
C LYS A 176 -19.95 -4.06 -7.69
N ASN A 177 -20.03 -5.13 -8.47
CA ASN A 177 -18.93 -6.04 -8.77
C ASN A 177 -18.43 -5.91 -10.21
N ASN A 178 -19.19 -5.27 -11.11
CA ASN A 178 -18.83 -5.16 -12.52
C ASN A 178 -18.74 -3.71 -13.05
N PHE A 179 -19.19 -2.72 -12.28
CA PHE A 179 -19.24 -1.33 -12.75
C PHE A 179 -17.84 -0.78 -13.11
N PHE A 180 -16.79 -1.13 -12.36
CA PHE A 180 -15.44 -0.69 -12.68
C PHE A 180 -14.92 -1.38 -13.95
N THR A 181 -15.18 -2.67 -14.10
CA THR A 181 -14.87 -3.42 -15.32
C THR A 181 -15.59 -2.84 -16.55
N ILE A 182 -16.83 -2.39 -16.41
CA ILE A 182 -17.59 -1.74 -17.48
C ILE A 182 -16.98 -0.37 -17.80
N TYR A 183 -16.57 0.41 -16.79
CA TYR A 183 -15.85 1.67 -17.00
C TYR A 183 -14.58 1.48 -17.84
N GLN A 184 -13.77 0.45 -17.55
CA GLN A 184 -12.57 0.16 -18.34
C GLN A 184 -12.89 -0.13 -19.81
N LYS A 185 -13.99 -0.83 -20.10
CA LYS A 185 -14.42 -1.09 -21.48
C LYS A 185 -14.96 0.17 -22.16
N TRP A 186 -15.74 0.97 -21.42
CA TRP A 186 -16.23 2.26 -21.88
C TRP A 186 -15.08 3.22 -22.21
N PHE A 187 -14.01 3.18 -21.40
CA PHE A 187 -12.81 3.99 -21.59
C PHE A 187 -12.09 3.67 -22.92
N GLU A 188 -12.09 2.42 -23.36
CA GLU A 188 -11.47 2.01 -24.62
C GLU A 188 -12.39 2.23 -25.82
N ILE A 189 -13.70 2.04 -25.65
CA ILE A 189 -14.66 2.00 -26.77
C ILE A 189 -15.33 3.36 -27.01
N VAL A 190 -15.84 3.98 -25.95
CA VAL A 190 -16.70 5.18 -26.05
C VAL A 190 -15.89 6.46 -25.86
N LYS A 191 -15.01 6.51 -24.86
CA LYS A 191 -14.21 7.71 -24.55
C LYS A 191 -13.47 8.28 -25.78
N PRO A 192 -12.85 7.49 -26.67
CA PRO A 192 -12.15 8.03 -27.83
C PRO A 192 -13.07 8.71 -28.86
N THR A 193 -14.37 8.42 -28.84
CA THR A 193 -15.34 9.03 -29.75
C THR A 193 -15.98 10.30 -29.19
N ILE A 194 -15.70 10.66 -27.94
CA ILE A 194 -16.17 11.92 -27.36
C ILE A 194 -15.35 13.07 -27.93
N LYS A 195 -16.00 14.06 -28.53
CA LYS A 195 -15.36 15.18 -29.24
C LYS A 195 -14.81 16.24 -28.27
N ILE A 196 -13.81 15.87 -27.49
CA ILE A 196 -13.12 16.74 -26.53
C ILE A 196 -11.60 16.50 -26.55
N ASP A 197 -10.83 17.57 -26.35
CA ASP A 197 -9.40 17.45 -26.07
C ASP A 197 -9.21 16.97 -24.62
N TRP A 198 -8.88 15.69 -24.45
CA TRP A 198 -8.72 15.08 -23.13
C TRP A 198 -7.55 15.64 -22.32
N GLU A 199 -6.50 16.14 -22.97
CA GLU A 199 -5.36 16.75 -22.27
C GLU A 199 -5.75 18.11 -21.70
N LEU A 200 -6.43 18.95 -22.49
CA LEU A 200 -6.98 20.23 -22.03
C LEU A 200 -8.08 20.03 -20.98
N ALA A 201 -8.98 19.07 -21.19
CA ALA A 201 -10.04 18.74 -20.24
C ALA A 201 -9.46 18.34 -18.88
N LYS A 202 -8.43 17.48 -18.87
CA LYS A 202 -7.74 17.06 -17.66
C LYS A 202 -7.03 18.23 -16.96
N ALA A 203 -6.48 19.18 -17.71
CA ALA A 203 -5.84 20.38 -17.15
C ALA A 203 -6.84 21.31 -16.44
N GLU A 204 -8.08 21.38 -16.92
CA GLU A 204 -9.16 22.16 -16.29
C GLU A 204 -9.95 21.33 -15.24
N GLY A 205 -9.53 20.10 -14.95
CA GLY A 205 -10.10 19.24 -13.91
C GLY A 205 -11.37 18.48 -14.33
N ILE A 206 -11.68 18.44 -15.62
CA ILE A 206 -12.75 17.63 -16.20
C ILE A 206 -12.24 16.19 -16.36
N LEU A 207 -12.95 15.23 -15.75
CA LEU A 207 -12.53 13.82 -15.73
C LEU A 207 -13.42 12.97 -16.65
N ASP A 208 -12.81 11.99 -17.31
CA ASP A 208 -13.54 10.99 -18.11
C ASP A 208 -14.52 10.16 -17.25
N ALA A 209 -14.19 9.95 -15.98
CA ALA A 209 -15.10 9.34 -15.01
C ALA A 209 -16.42 10.09 -14.85
N ASP A 210 -16.45 11.42 -15.06
CA ASP A 210 -17.69 12.22 -14.97
C ASP A 210 -18.61 11.95 -16.18
N TYR A 211 -18.04 11.68 -17.35
CA TYR A 211 -18.79 11.27 -18.55
C TYR A 211 -19.32 9.85 -18.42
N TYR A 212 -18.48 8.92 -17.93
CA TYR A 212 -18.93 7.57 -17.66
C TYR A 212 -20.08 7.55 -16.63
N LEU A 213 -19.99 8.37 -15.57
CA LEU A 213 -21.05 8.47 -14.58
C LEU A 213 -22.35 9.03 -15.16
N ALA A 214 -22.26 10.05 -16.02
CA ALA A 214 -23.39 10.59 -16.74
C ALA A 214 -24.09 9.51 -17.58
N ASP A 215 -23.31 8.72 -18.32
CA ASP A 215 -23.80 7.61 -19.12
C ASP A 215 -24.40 6.48 -18.28
N LEU A 216 -23.69 6.05 -17.24
CA LEU A 216 -24.07 4.96 -16.36
C LEU A 216 -25.39 5.25 -15.65
N LEU A 217 -25.59 6.49 -15.20
CA LEU A 217 -26.79 6.93 -14.51
C LEU A 217 -27.83 7.51 -15.48
N SER A 218 -27.88 7.03 -16.73
CA SER A 218 -28.90 7.45 -17.69
C SER A 218 -30.02 6.44 -17.85
N ASP A 219 -31.25 6.94 -17.90
CA ASP A 219 -32.41 6.22 -18.41
C ASP A 219 -32.60 6.57 -19.88
N GLY A 220 -32.35 5.60 -20.75
CA GLY A 220 -32.13 5.85 -22.18
C GLY A 220 -30.97 6.83 -22.40
N ASP A 221 -31.27 7.95 -23.03
CA ASP A 221 -30.26 8.96 -23.38
C ASP A 221 -30.30 10.18 -22.45
N LYS A 222 -30.85 10.03 -21.24
CA LYS A 222 -30.95 11.13 -20.28
C LYS A 222 -30.43 10.73 -18.90
N THR A 223 -29.44 11.46 -18.41
CA THR A 223 -28.92 11.28 -17.04
C THR A 223 -29.99 11.59 -15.99
N ILE A 224 -30.17 10.70 -15.03
CA ILE A 224 -31.18 10.81 -13.97
C ILE A 224 -30.77 11.80 -12.87
N ILE A 225 -29.46 11.98 -12.63
CA ILE A 225 -28.93 12.97 -11.67
C ILE A 225 -28.58 14.26 -12.41
N GLU A 226 -29.58 15.11 -12.62
CA GLU A 226 -29.45 16.39 -13.33
C GLU A 226 -28.52 17.41 -12.64
N LYS A 227 -28.15 17.19 -11.36
CA LYS A 227 -27.24 18.08 -10.62
C LYS A 227 -25.76 17.84 -10.92
N LEU A 228 -25.40 16.77 -11.66
CA LEU A 228 -24.02 16.51 -12.06
C LEU A 228 -23.48 17.60 -13.00
N ARG A 229 -22.15 17.83 -12.99
CA ARG A 229 -21.49 18.76 -13.91
C ARG A 229 -21.45 18.28 -15.35
N THR A 230 -21.51 16.96 -15.57
CA THR A 230 -21.61 16.35 -16.89
C THR A 230 -22.88 15.52 -16.91
N ILE A 231 -23.74 15.74 -17.89
CA ILE A 231 -24.96 14.96 -18.10
C ILE A 231 -25.10 14.57 -19.56
N LEU A 232 -25.66 13.41 -19.86
CA LEU A 232 -26.05 12.99 -21.19
C LEU A 232 -27.44 13.55 -21.50
N ARG A 233 -27.61 14.17 -22.68
CA ARG A 233 -28.89 14.60 -23.24
C ARG A 233 -29.01 14.18 -24.69
N SER A 234 -29.76 13.11 -24.92
CA SER A 234 -30.00 12.55 -26.24
C SER A 234 -28.67 12.25 -26.94
N SER A 235 -28.28 13.03 -27.94
CA SER A 235 -27.11 12.78 -28.79
C SER A 235 -25.81 13.46 -28.34
N HIS A 236 -25.78 14.13 -27.19
CA HIS A 236 -24.61 14.91 -26.74
C HIS A 236 -24.52 15.00 -25.22
N TYR A 237 -23.34 15.36 -24.71
CA TYR A 237 -23.16 15.70 -23.30
C TYR A 237 -23.36 17.19 -23.06
N GLU A 238 -23.99 17.55 -21.95
CA GLU A 238 -24.03 18.93 -21.45
C GLU A 238 -23.06 19.14 -20.27
N LEU A 239 -22.21 20.18 -20.37
CA LEU A 239 -21.18 20.53 -19.38
C LEU A 239 -21.54 21.78 -18.56
N LYS A 240 -21.86 21.61 -17.28
CA LYS A 240 -22.17 22.69 -16.33
C LYS A 240 -20.91 23.20 -15.62
N TRP A 241 -19.93 23.67 -16.40
CA TRP A 241 -18.66 24.24 -15.91
C TRP A 241 -18.64 25.77 -16.08
N GLY A 242 -17.71 26.45 -15.40
CA GLY A 242 -17.58 27.91 -15.52
C GLY A 242 -17.14 28.35 -16.92
N LEU A 243 -17.64 29.51 -17.39
CA LEU A 243 -17.37 30.04 -18.74
C LEU A 243 -15.88 30.03 -19.12
N ASN A 244 -14.98 30.43 -18.21
CA ASN A 244 -13.54 30.48 -18.50
C ASN A 244 -12.91 29.11 -18.81
N ALA A 245 -13.36 28.03 -18.14
CA ALA A 245 -12.85 26.68 -18.41
C ALA A 245 -13.38 26.16 -19.75
N LEU A 246 -14.64 26.45 -20.05
CA LEU A 246 -15.29 26.07 -21.31
C LEU A 246 -14.72 26.82 -22.52
N ASN A 247 -14.37 28.10 -22.36
CA ASN A 247 -13.79 28.92 -23.42
C ASN A 247 -12.42 28.39 -23.87
N LYS A 248 -11.58 27.90 -22.93
CA LYS A 248 -10.30 27.26 -23.26
C LYS A 248 -10.46 25.95 -24.03
N LEU A 249 -11.62 25.30 -23.91
CA LEU A 249 -11.98 24.08 -24.64
C LEU A 249 -12.66 24.39 -25.99
N GLY A 250 -12.84 25.67 -26.34
CA GLY A 250 -13.52 26.09 -27.58
C GLY A 250 -15.04 25.89 -27.58
N LEU A 251 -15.66 25.81 -26.40
CA LEU A 251 -17.08 25.47 -26.21
C LEU A 251 -17.92 26.71 -25.81
N GLU A 252 -17.86 27.78 -26.60
CA GLU A 252 -18.57 29.04 -26.31
C GLU A 252 -20.08 28.96 -26.56
N GLY A 253 -20.88 29.50 -25.64
CA GLY A 253 -22.29 29.84 -25.86
C GLY A 253 -23.31 28.71 -25.71
N ILE A 254 -22.97 27.45 -25.97
CA ILE A 254 -23.78 26.27 -25.61
C ILE A 254 -22.85 25.11 -25.22
N THR A 255 -23.05 24.64 -24.00
CA THR A 255 -22.28 23.67 -23.21
C THR A 255 -22.31 22.23 -23.74
N LYS A 256 -22.13 21.99 -25.04
CA LYS A 256 -22.35 20.66 -25.65
C LYS A 256 -21.09 20.00 -26.14
N VAL A 257 -20.92 18.73 -25.82
CA VAL A 257 -19.86 17.87 -26.36
C VAL A 257 -20.52 16.73 -27.12
N ASP A 258 -20.35 16.74 -28.44
CA ASP A 258 -20.87 15.71 -29.34
C ASP A 258 -19.94 14.49 -29.41
N PHE A 259 -20.39 13.48 -30.15
CA PHE A 259 -19.59 12.31 -30.52
C PHE A 259 -19.04 12.46 -31.94
N THR A 260 -17.78 12.09 -32.18
CA THR A 260 -17.13 12.15 -33.49
C THR A 260 -17.69 11.14 -34.49
N ASP A 261 -18.33 10.08 -33.99
CA ASP A 261 -18.90 8.96 -34.75
C ASP A 261 -20.44 9.00 -34.80
N ASN A 262 -21.05 10.16 -34.50
CA ASN A 262 -22.50 10.31 -34.37
C ASN A 262 -23.14 9.34 -33.35
N GLN A 263 -22.44 9.07 -32.23
CA GLN A 263 -22.91 8.26 -31.10
C GLN A 263 -23.01 6.76 -31.38
N GLN A 264 -22.43 6.28 -32.49
CA GLN A 264 -22.49 4.87 -32.86
C GLN A 264 -21.86 3.96 -31.79
N ALA A 265 -20.61 4.20 -31.42
CA ALA A 265 -19.90 3.38 -30.42
C ALA A 265 -20.60 3.42 -29.05
N HIS A 266 -21.16 4.57 -28.69
CA HIS A 266 -21.93 4.74 -27.45
C HIS A 266 -23.21 3.89 -27.45
N GLN A 267 -24.01 3.98 -28.52
CA GLN A 267 -25.24 3.19 -28.67
C GLN A 267 -24.95 1.69 -28.71
N GLU A 268 -23.94 1.27 -29.47
CA GLU A 268 -23.51 -0.12 -29.54
C GLU A 268 -23.06 -0.63 -28.17
N PHE A 269 -22.23 0.14 -27.45
CA PHE A 269 -21.75 -0.21 -26.12
C PHE A 269 -22.91 -0.37 -25.11
N TRP A 270 -23.79 0.64 -25.00
CA TRP A 270 -24.90 0.64 -24.05
C TRP A 270 -26.10 -0.22 -24.48
N SER A 271 -26.11 -0.75 -25.71
CA SER A 271 -27.07 -1.77 -26.14
C SER A 271 -26.90 -3.09 -25.37
N VAL A 272 -25.71 -3.33 -24.82
CA VAL A 272 -25.37 -4.55 -24.10
C VAL A 272 -25.65 -4.47 -22.60
N TYR A 273 -25.66 -3.28 -21.99
CA TYR A 273 -25.78 -3.11 -20.54
C TYR A 273 -27.09 -2.43 -20.11
N GLU A 274 -27.67 -2.90 -19.01
CA GLU A 274 -28.88 -2.33 -18.44
C GLU A 274 -28.52 -1.12 -17.58
N ARG A 275 -28.87 0.06 -18.09
CA ARG A 275 -28.70 1.33 -17.41
C ARG A 275 -30.06 2.06 -17.28
N PRO A 276 -30.30 2.79 -16.18
CA PRO A 276 -29.39 2.94 -15.04
C PRO A 276 -29.34 1.64 -14.20
N PRO A 277 -28.26 1.39 -13.42
CA PRO A 277 -28.20 0.27 -12.50
C PRO A 277 -29.42 0.26 -11.56
N LYS A 278 -29.79 -0.90 -11.01
CA LYS A 278 -30.85 -0.95 -9.99
C LYS A 278 -30.53 -0.02 -8.83
N SER A 279 -31.56 0.60 -8.24
CA SER A 279 -31.40 1.57 -7.15
C SER A 279 -30.56 1.05 -5.99
N GLU A 280 -30.65 -0.25 -5.68
CA GLU A 280 -29.85 -0.91 -4.64
C GLU A 280 -28.34 -0.91 -4.93
N PHE A 281 -27.95 -0.92 -6.21
CA PHE A 281 -26.55 -0.90 -6.64
C PHE A 281 -26.04 0.52 -6.90
N GLN A 282 -26.91 1.45 -7.34
CA GLN A 282 -26.53 2.84 -7.60
C GLN A 282 -25.80 3.46 -6.40
N VAL A 283 -26.32 3.25 -5.18
CA VAL A 283 -25.73 3.78 -3.95
C VAL A 283 -24.31 3.24 -3.74
N SER A 284 -24.11 1.92 -3.85
CA SER A 284 -22.79 1.30 -3.70
C SER A 284 -21.78 1.70 -4.77
N ILE A 285 -22.25 1.94 -6.00
CA ILE A 285 -21.40 2.40 -7.10
C ILE A 285 -20.96 3.85 -6.88
N LEU A 286 -21.89 4.71 -6.46
CA LEU A 286 -21.61 6.11 -6.13
C LEU A 286 -20.65 6.24 -4.93
N GLU A 287 -20.79 5.39 -3.92
CA GLU A 287 -19.86 5.28 -2.80
C GLU A 287 -18.43 5.00 -3.26
N ARG A 288 -18.29 4.17 -4.31
CA ARG A 288 -17.02 3.74 -4.90
C ARG A 288 -16.64 4.52 -6.15
N ARG A 289 -17.14 5.75 -6.31
CA ARG A 289 -16.74 6.66 -7.40
C ARG A 289 -15.21 6.83 -7.45
N ASP A 290 -14.52 6.74 -6.31
CA ASP A 290 -13.07 6.81 -6.22
C ASP A 290 -12.38 5.75 -7.09
N LEU A 291 -12.98 4.56 -7.28
CA LEU A 291 -12.43 3.52 -8.15
C LEU A 291 -12.38 3.94 -9.62
N LEU A 292 -13.32 4.77 -10.06
CA LEU A 292 -13.42 5.27 -11.45
C LEU A 292 -12.36 6.32 -11.77
N VAL A 293 -11.71 6.91 -10.77
CA VAL A 293 -10.72 7.95 -10.98
C VAL A 293 -9.33 7.31 -11.22
N PRO A 294 -8.57 7.72 -12.26
CA PRO A 294 -7.21 7.23 -12.47
C PRO A 294 -6.32 7.37 -11.23
N SER A 295 -5.40 6.43 -10.99
CA SER A 295 -4.57 6.39 -9.78
C SER A 295 -3.70 7.65 -9.61
N ASP A 296 -3.21 8.21 -10.72
CA ASP A 296 -2.47 9.48 -10.75
C ASP A 296 -3.32 10.69 -10.33
N VAL A 297 -4.64 10.65 -10.57
CA VAL A 297 -5.59 11.68 -10.13
C VAL A 297 -6.02 11.44 -8.69
N ARG A 298 -6.22 10.18 -8.26
CA ARG A 298 -6.45 9.81 -6.85
C ARG A 298 -5.28 10.20 -5.96
N GLU A 299 -4.05 9.89 -6.36
CA GLU A 299 -2.82 10.30 -5.65
C GLU A 299 -2.64 11.82 -5.60
N ARG A 300 -3.12 12.55 -6.63
CA ARG A 300 -3.10 14.02 -6.66
C ARG A 300 -4.18 14.65 -5.78
N LYS A 301 -5.40 14.09 -5.76
CA LYS A 301 -6.49 14.55 -4.89
C LYS A 301 -6.31 14.11 -3.43
N GLY A 302 -5.56 13.02 -3.20
CA GLY A 302 -5.20 12.49 -1.88
C GLY A 302 -6.34 11.86 -1.07
N ALA A 303 -7.58 11.82 -1.59
CA ALA A 303 -8.74 11.29 -0.88
C ALA A 303 -8.79 9.75 -0.96
N TYR A 304 -8.88 9.08 0.19
CA TYR A 304 -9.05 7.63 0.28
C TYR A 304 -10.44 7.31 0.80
N PHE A 305 -11.06 6.28 0.24
CA PHE A 305 -12.29 5.72 0.75
C PHE A 305 -12.08 5.18 2.17
N THR A 306 -12.94 5.55 3.11
CA THR A 306 -12.92 5.04 4.50
C THR A 306 -13.81 3.79 4.58
N PRO A 307 -13.24 2.59 4.82
CA PRO A 307 -14.01 1.36 4.95
C PRO A 307 -15.06 1.43 6.06
N LYS A 308 -16.20 0.77 5.84
CA LYS A 308 -17.33 0.74 6.78
C LYS A 308 -16.92 0.32 8.20
N ILE A 309 -16.08 -0.71 8.32
CA ILE A 309 -15.57 -1.19 9.61
C ILE A 309 -14.87 -0.09 10.41
N TRP A 310 -14.12 0.79 9.74
CA TRP A 310 -13.43 1.91 10.39
C TRP A 310 -14.36 3.08 10.66
N VAL A 311 -15.37 3.32 9.81
CA VAL A 311 -16.44 4.29 10.10
C VAL A 311 -17.20 3.90 11.37
N GLU A 312 -17.61 2.65 11.50
CA GLU A 312 -18.32 2.16 12.69
C GLU A 312 -17.43 2.25 13.93
N LYS A 313 -16.16 1.85 13.82
CA LYS A 313 -15.19 1.92 14.93
C LYS A 313 -14.89 3.35 15.37
N SER A 314 -14.81 4.30 14.43
CA SER A 314 -14.59 5.71 14.77
C SER A 314 -15.79 6.35 15.47
N GLN A 315 -17.02 5.96 15.11
CA GLN A 315 -18.22 6.39 15.83
C GLN A 315 -18.32 5.78 17.23
N GLU A 316 -17.92 4.52 17.43
CA GLU A 316 -17.76 3.92 18.76
C GLU A 316 -16.79 4.75 19.63
N TYR A 317 -15.69 5.20 19.04
CA TYR A 317 -14.69 6.01 19.73
C TYR A 317 -15.14 7.46 19.99
N LEU A 318 -15.96 8.04 19.12
CA LEU A 318 -16.65 9.31 19.39
C LEU A 318 -17.58 9.18 20.59
N ALA A 319 -18.38 8.11 20.65
CA ALA A 319 -19.26 7.84 21.78
C ALA A 319 -18.49 7.58 23.08
N LYS A 320 -17.34 6.89 23.00
CA LYS A 320 -16.43 6.69 24.14
C LYS A 320 -15.86 8.02 24.66
N ALA A 321 -15.48 8.92 23.75
CA ALA A 321 -14.89 10.21 24.11
C ALA A 321 -15.90 11.25 24.62
N LEU A 322 -17.11 11.27 24.05
CA LEU A 322 -18.07 12.38 24.21
C LEU A 322 -19.41 11.96 24.85
N GLY A 323 -19.64 10.66 25.05
CA GLY A 323 -20.91 10.10 25.53
C GLY A 323 -21.77 9.50 24.42
N GLN A 324 -22.71 8.62 24.79
CA GLN A 324 -23.56 7.90 23.81
C GLN A 324 -24.47 8.82 23.01
N ASP A 325 -24.93 9.92 23.62
CA ASP A 325 -25.86 10.89 23.02
C ASP A 325 -25.14 12.03 22.26
N TYR A 326 -23.86 11.88 21.93
CA TYR A 326 -23.07 12.95 21.31
C TYR A 326 -23.69 13.51 20.02
N GLN A 327 -24.48 12.73 19.28
CA GLN A 327 -25.15 13.19 18.06
C GLN A 327 -26.24 14.24 18.33
N GLU A 328 -26.81 14.25 19.54
CA GLU A 328 -27.78 15.25 19.97
C GLU A 328 -27.10 16.51 20.51
N ASP A 329 -25.98 16.32 21.23
CA ASP A 329 -25.26 17.39 21.91
C ASP A 329 -24.25 18.14 21.04
N TYR A 330 -23.82 17.53 19.93
CA TYR A 330 -22.77 18.07 19.06
C TYR A 330 -23.21 18.21 17.61
N ILE A 331 -22.63 19.21 16.97
CA ILE A 331 -22.71 19.44 15.54
C ILE A 331 -21.50 18.77 14.91
N ILE A 332 -21.71 17.99 13.85
CA ILE A 332 -20.66 17.23 13.19
C ILE A 332 -20.48 17.79 11.79
N TRP A 333 -19.24 18.18 11.47
CA TRP A 333 -18.88 18.64 10.14
C TRP A 333 -17.75 17.78 9.57
N ASP A 334 -18.05 17.08 8.49
CA ASP A 334 -17.03 16.47 7.64
C ASP A 334 -16.60 17.48 6.57
N CYS A 335 -15.44 18.10 6.79
CA CYS A 335 -14.95 19.16 5.92
C CYS A 335 -14.16 18.66 4.69
N ALA A 336 -13.98 17.34 4.55
CA ALA A 336 -13.38 16.70 3.38
C ALA A 336 -14.14 15.42 2.99
N GLY A 337 -15.48 15.50 2.98
CA GLY A 337 -16.32 14.31 3.09
C GLY A 337 -16.47 13.44 1.85
N GLY A 338 -15.96 13.89 0.69
CA GLY A 338 -16.15 13.17 -0.58
C GLY A 338 -17.62 12.81 -0.79
N THR A 339 -17.90 11.52 -1.01
CA THR A 339 -19.26 10.97 -1.18
C THR A 339 -20.01 10.66 0.14
N GLY A 340 -19.49 11.12 1.28
CA GLY A 340 -20.17 11.11 2.58
C GLY A 340 -20.08 9.81 3.38
N ASN A 341 -19.09 8.97 3.09
CA ASN A 341 -18.96 7.66 3.75
C ASN A 341 -18.75 7.73 5.26
N LEU A 342 -18.02 8.75 5.73
CA LEU A 342 -17.71 8.91 7.14
C LEU A 342 -18.95 9.22 8.00
N LEU A 343 -19.96 9.88 7.40
CA LEU A 343 -21.23 10.24 8.05
C LEU A 343 -22.28 9.13 8.02
N ARG A 344 -21.99 7.96 7.43
CA ARG A 344 -22.93 6.83 7.37
C ARG A 344 -23.20 6.27 8.75
N GLY A 345 -24.46 5.98 9.04
CA GLY A 345 -24.89 5.47 10.35
C GLY A 345 -25.28 6.57 11.35
N LEU A 346 -24.90 7.83 11.10
CA LEU A 346 -25.36 8.96 11.89
C LEU A 346 -26.82 9.30 11.55
N LEU A 347 -27.61 9.64 12.56
CA LEU A 347 -29.08 9.72 12.47
C LEU A 347 -29.61 11.16 12.55
N ASN A 348 -28.98 12.02 13.34
CA ASN A 348 -29.47 13.38 13.57
C ASN A 348 -29.10 14.33 12.42
N LYS A 349 -29.91 14.29 11.35
CA LYS A 349 -29.67 15.09 10.14
C LYS A 349 -29.53 16.59 10.35
N ALA A 350 -30.08 17.16 11.42
CA ALA A 350 -30.02 18.60 11.67
C ALA A 350 -28.62 19.04 12.11
N ASN A 351 -27.86 18.13 12.72
CA ASN A 351 -26.53 18.38 13.27
C ASN A 351 -25.39 18.01 12.30
N LEU A 352 -25.69 17.55 11.09
CA LEU A 352 -24.68 17.01 10.16
C LEU A 352 -24.40 17.97 9.01
N TYR A 353 -23.13 18.34 8.83
CA TYR A 353 -22.64 19.14 7.72
C TYR A 353 -21.62 18.35 6.92
N LEU A 354 -21.66 18.49 5.59
CA LEU A 354 -20.68 17.89 4.70
C LEU A 354 -20.20 18.92 3.69
N SER A 355 -18.88 19.05 3.59
CA SER A 355 -18.25 19.77 2.50
C SER A 355 -17.15 18.97 1.81
N THR A 356 -16.99 19.24 0.52
CA THR A 356 -15.95 18.62 -0.31
C THR A 356 -15.53 19.59 -1.41
N LEU A 357 -14.30 19.41 -1.91
CA LEU A 357 -13.76 20.21 -3.01
C LEU A 357 -14.46 19.90 -4.34
N ASP A 358 -14.90 18.65 -4.54
CA ASP A 358 -15.48 18.17 -5.79
C ASP A 358 -17.00 18.39 -5.82
N SER A 359 -17.48 19.19 -6.78
CA SER A 359 -18.91 19.47 -6.93
C SER A 359 -19.75 18.26 -7.33
N ASN A 360 -19.17 17.28 -8.03
CA ASN A 360 -19.90 16.08 -8.40
C ASN A 360 -20.17 15.24 -7.15
N ASP A 361 -19.23 15.21 -6.21
CA ASP A 361 -19.47 14.62 -4.89
C ASP A 361 -20.61 15.34 -4.16
N VAL A 362 -20.65 16.68 -4.18
CA VAL A 362 -21.77 17.46 -3.61
C VAL A 362 -23.12 17.06 -4.26
N ALA A 363 -23.16 16.95 -5.59
CA ALA A 363 -24.37 16.55 -6.31
C ALA A 363 -24.82 15.12 -5.95
N ILE A 364 -23.87 14.19 -5.86
CA ILE A 364 -24.09 12.80 -5.46
C ILE A 364 -24.62 12.73 -4.02
N VAL A 365 -23.99 13.42 -3.08
CA VAL A 365 -24.43 13.42 -1.66
C VAL A 365 -25.83 14.04 -1.53
N LYS A 366 -26.16 15.09 -2.31
CA LYS A 366 -27.52 15.64 -2.35
C LYS A 366 -28.56 14.65 -2.88
N ASP A 367 -28.21 13.85 -3.90
CA ASP A 367 -29.08 12.78 -4.40
C ASP A 367 -29.24 11.65 -3.37
N LEU A 368 -28.16 11.23 -2.71
CA LEU A 368 -28.22 10.24 -1.63
C LEU A 368 -29.08 10.74 -0.46
N ALA A 369 -28.98 12.02 -0.11
CA ALA A 369 -29.77 12.63 0.95
C ALA A 369 -31.26 12.73 0.58
N SER A 370 -31.59 13.11 -0.66
CA SER A 370 -32.99 13.19 -1.12
C SER A 370 -33.66 11.81 -1.13
N LYS A 371 -32.90 10.76 -1.43
CA LYS A 371 -33.31 9.35 -1.36
C LYS A 371 -33.23 8.74 0.05
N ASN A 372 -32.91 9.55 1.07
CA ASN A 372 -32.83 9.15 2.47
C ASN A 372 -31.76 8.07 2.78
N HIS A 373 -30.77 7.90 1.88
CA HIS A 373 -29.62 7.00 2.08
C HIS A 373 -28.55 7.62 2.98
N LEU A 374 -28.42 8.95 2.97
CA LEU A 374 -27.62 9.72 3.94
C LEU A 374 -28.55 10.66 4.70
N LYS A 375 -28.44 10.68 6.03
CA LYS A 375 -29.27 11.53 6.90
C LYS A 375 -28.71 12.96 6.92
N LEU A 376 -28.77 13.66 5.80
CA LEU A 376 -28.27 15.04 5.67
C LEU A 376 -29.38 15.98 5.17
N LEU A 377 -29.35 17.24 5.58
CA LEU A 377 -30.18 18.27 4.97
C LEU A 377 -29.50 18.82 3.71
N GLU A 378 -30.27 19.07 2.65
CA GLU A 378 -29.72 19.51 1.36
C GLU A 378 -28.87 20.79 1.46
N ASN A 379 -29.27 21.73 2.33
CA ASN A 379 -28.56 23.00 2.56
C ASN A 379 -27.31 22.89 3.45
N GLN A 380 -27.06 21.71 4.02
CA GLN A 380 -25.87 21.40 4.81
C GLN A 380 -24.82 20.61 3.99
N ILE A 381 -25.09 20.39 2.70
CA ILE A 381 -24.20 19.76 1.73
C ILE A 381 -23.73 20.82 0.73
N PHE A 382 -22.45 21.16 0.76
CA PHE A 382 -21.92 22.31 -0.01
C PHE A 382 -20.48 22.10 -0.51
N GLN A 383 -20.11 22.80 -1.56
CA GLN A 383 -18.74 22.79 -2.08
C GLN A 383 -17.90 23.79 -1.28
N PHE A 384 -16.75 23.37 -0.75
CA PHE A 384 -15.86 24.25 0.00
C PHE A 384 -14.40 23.79 -0.11
N ASP A 385 -13.51 24.68 -0.50
CA ASP A 385 -12.07 24.41 -0.45
C ASP A 385 -11.53 24.73 0.94
N PHE A 386 -11.45 23.70 1.79
CA PHE A 386 -11.03 23.85 3.18
C PHE A 386 -9.58 24.37 3.36
N LEU A 387 -8.74 24.44 2.32
CA LEU A 387 -7.40 25.04 2.45
C LEU A 387 -7.29 26.44 1.84
N ASN A 388 -8.31 26.93 1.14
CA ASN A 388 -8.26 28.22 0.44
C ASN A 388 -9.43 29.15 0.76
N ASP A 389 -10.64 28.62 0.89
CA ASP A 389 -11.85 29.42 1.06
C ASP A 389 -11.96 30.01 2.47
N ASP A 390 -12.57 31.20 2.57
CA ASP A 390 -12.81 31.90 3.82
C ASP A 390 -14.06 31.35 4.53
N PHE A 391 -13.98 31.08 5.84
CA PHE A 391 -15.09 30.55 6.64
C PHE A 391 -16.30 31.50 6.71
N PHE A 392 -16.14 32.79 6.46
CA PHE A 392 -17.22 33.77 6.49
C PHE A 392 -17.61 34.30 5.11
N SER A 393 -17.20 33.58 4.06
CA SER A 393 -17.68 33.82 2.69
C SER A 393 -19.09 33.27 2.47
N ASP A 394 -19.67 33.60 1.33
CA ASP A 394 -20.95 33.06 0.84
C ASP A 394 -20.93 31.56 0.52
N LYS A 395 -19.72 30.96 0.41
CA LYS A 395 -19.54 29.52 0.18
C LYS A 395 -19.84 28.65 1.40
N LEU A 396 -19.72 29.19 2.63
CA LEU A 396 -20.07 28.48 3.86
C LEU A 396 -21.53 28.75 4.22
N PRO A 397 -22.37 27.73 4.52
CA PRO A 397 -23.76 27.97 4.93
C PRO A 397 -23.86 28.90 6.14
N LYS A 398 -24.82 29.84 6.10
CA LYS A 398 -25.02 30.83 7.18
C LYS A 398 -25.18 30.20 8.56
N SER A 399 -25.88 29.07 8.65
CA SER A 399 -26.05 28.35 9.91
C SER A 399 -24.72 27.84 10.48
N LEU A 400 -23.81 27.35 9.62
CA LEU A 400 -22.48 26.95 10.05
C LEU A 400 -21.62 28.16 10.42
N GLN A 401 -21.71 29.27 9.67
CA GLN A 401 -21.02 30.51 10.05
C GLN A 401 -21.43 31.01 11.43
N GLU A 402 -22.71 30.93 11.80
CA GLU A 402 -23.21 31.31 13.13
C GLU A 402 -22.62 30.42 14.24
N ILE A 403 -22.49 29.12 13.98
CA ILE A 403 -21.81 28.17 14.89
C ILE A 403 -20.34 28.53 15.03
N LEU A 404 -19.66 28.88 13.93
CA LEU A 404 -18.25 29.25 13.95
C LEU A 404 -18.02 30.60 14.66
N LYS A 405 -18.95 31.56 14.60
CA LYS A 405 -18.83 32.87 15.28
C LYS A 405 -19.01 32.79 16.80
N ASP A 406 -19.78 31.82 17.27
CA ASP A 406 -20.12 31.64 18.69
C ASP A 406 -19.15 30.67 19.36
N GLN A 407 -18.42 31.14 20.37
CA GLN A 407 -17.41 30.34 21.05
C GLN A 407 -17.99 29.12 21.77
N GLU A 408 -19.18 29.21 22.37
CA GLU A 408 -19.79 28.09 23.09
C GLU A 408 -20.36 27.06 22.11
N LYS A 409 -20.96 27.50 21.00
CA LYS A 409 -21.40 26.59 19.94
C LYS A 409 -20.22 25.89 19.26
N ARG A 410 -19.11 26.60 19.08
CA ARG A 410 -17.89 26.01 18.49
C ARG A 410 -17.28 24.93 19.37
N LYS A 411 -17.40 25.01 20.69
CA LYS A 411 -17.01 23.91 21.62
C LYS A 411 -17.84 22.64 21.42
N LYS A 412 -19.03 22.77 20.84
CA LYS A 412 -19.93 21.67 20.47
C LYS A 412 -19.81 21.28 18.99
N LEU A 413 -18.79 21.77 18.29
CA LEU A 413 -18.48 21.34 16.93
C LEU A 413 -17.46 20.19 16.94
N ILE A 414 -17.78 19.10 16.24
CA ILE A 414 -16.87 18.02 15.91
C ILE A 414 -16.48 18.17 14.44
N ILE A 415 -15.21 18.42 14.18
CA ILE A 415 -14.62 18.24 12.85
C ILE A 415 -14.28 16.76 12.70
N TYR A 416 -15.10 16.04 11.94
CA TYR A 416 -14.98 14.59 11.75
C TYR A 416 -14.44 14.30 10.35
N ILE A 417 -13.16 13.96 10.23
CA ILE A 417 -12.44 14.05 8.96
C ILE A 417 -11.53 12.85 8.65
N ASN A 418 -11.49 12.44 7.39
CA ASN A 418 -10.38 11.69 6.80
C ASN A 418 -9.70 12.57 5.71
N PRO A 419 -8.69 13.38 6.09
CA PRO A 419 -8.10 14.39 5.20
C PRO A 419 -7.28 13.71 4.10
N PRO A 420 -7.04 14.41 2.97
CA PRO A 420 -6.25 13.84 1.90
C PRO A 420 -4.79 13.60 2.30
N TYR A 421 -4.20 12.47 1.90
CA TYR A 421 -2.80 12.13 2.17
C TYR A 421 -1.94 12.41 0.93
N ALA A 422 -1.42 13.63 0.83
CA ALA A 422 -0.35 13.96 -0.11
C ALA A 422 0.81 14.66 0.60
N GLU A 423 2.03 14.31 0.19
CA GLU A 423 3.28 14.91 0.67
C GLU A 423 4.01 15.58 -0.50
N ALA A 424 4.43 16.84 -0.35
CA ALA A 424 5.31 17.50 -1.30
C ALA A 424 6.78 17.08 -1.09
N GLY A 425 7.23 16.04 -1.81
CA GLY A 425 8.60 15.54 -1.72
C GLY A 425 8.91 14.34 -2.64
N ASN A 426 10.19 14.20 -3.05
CA ASN A 426 10.70 13.33 -4.12
C ASN A 426 10.92 11.86 -3.69
N LYS A 427 9.93 10.97 -3.87
CA LYS A 427 10.22 9.52 -4.00
C LYS A 427 10.43 9.07 -5.45
N ALA A 428 9.78 9.72 -6.42
CA ALA A 428 9.87 9.36 -7.84
C ALA A 428 11.23 9.66 -8.50
N LYS A 429 12.00 10.64 -7.97
CA LYS A 429 13.36 10.93 -8.47
C LYS A 429 14.39 9.87 -8.07
N MET A 430 14.16 9.10 -7.01
CA MET A 430 15.11 8.06 -6.57
C MET A 430 15.07 6.81 -7.46
N SER A 431 14.00 6.58 -8.22
CA SER A 431 13.87 5.46 -9.17
C SER A 431 14.05 5.85 -10.64
N GLY A 432 14.21 7.14 -10.96
CA GLY A 432 14.41 7.62 -12.34
C GLY A 432 13.19 7.50 -13.26
N THR A 433 11.98 7.31 -12.72
CA THR A 433 10.79 6.90 -13.50
C THR A 433 9.58 7.85 -13.40
N GLY A 434 9.72 9.11 -12.96
CA GLY A 434 8.53 9.97 -12.84
C GLY A 434 8.77 11.47 -13.00
N GLU A 435 7.84 12.12 -13.69
CA GLU A 435 7.66 13.56 -13.67
C GLU A 435 7.22 14.06 -12.28
N HIS A 436 7.43 15.35 -12.02
CA HIS A 436 7.11 16.01 -10.76
C HIS A 436 5.70 15.66 -10.26
N LYS A 437 5.57 15.13 -9.01
CA LYS A 437 4.30 15.24 -8.29
C LYS A 437 3.96 16.73 -8.24
N ALA A 438 2.87 17.13 -8.89
CA ALA A 438 2.41 18.52 -8.91
C ALA A 438 2.39 19.06 -7.47
N LYS A 439 2.70 20.35 -7.29
CA LYS A 439 2.85 21.06 -6.01
C LYS A 439 1.54 21.17 -5.20
N VAL A 440 0.67 20.15 -5.18
CA VAL A 440 -0.66 20.15 -4.56
C VAL A 440 -0.59 20.60 -3.10
N ALA A 441 0.37 20.09 -2.32
CA ALA A 441 0.53 20.49 -0.93
C ALA A 441 1.17 21.88 -0.73
N ARG A 442 1.79 22.49 -1.76
CA ARG A 442 2.46 23.80 -1.61
C ARG A 442 1.67 24.97 -2.20
N ASN A 443 0.67 24.70 -3.03
CA ASN A 443 -0.08 25.72 -3.75
C ASN A 443 -1.44 25.99 -3.08
N ASN A 444 -1.47 26.37 -1.80
CA ASN A 444 -2.69 26.77 -1.12
C ASN A 444 -2.44 27.83 -0.02
N LYS A 445 -3.51 28.52 0.39
CA LYS A 445 -3.44 29.63 1.35
C LYS A 445 -2.94 29.18 2.74
N VAL A 446 -3.36 28.03 3.22
CA VAL A 446 -2.95 27.47 4.53
C VAL A 446 -1.45 27.16 4.56
N TYR A 447 -0.89 26.59 3.49
CA TYR A 447 0.55 26.37 3.34
C TYR A 447 1.31 27.68 3.50
N GLU A 448 0.95 28.72 2.74
CA GLU A 448 1.65 30.01 2.81
C GLU A 448 1.52 30.68 4.17
N THR A 449 0.37 30.53 4.83
CA THR A 449 0.08 31.11 6.14
C THR A 449 0.85 30.43 7.28
N TYR A 450 0.96 29.09 7.25
CA TYR A 450 1.46 28.32 8.40
C TYR A 450 2.79 27.58 8.18
N LYS A 451 3.45 27.73 7.02
CA LYS A 451 4.74 27.05 6.72
C LYS A 451 5.80 27.20 7.80
N ASP A 452 5.92 28.37 8.41
CA ASP A 452 6.95 28.63 9.42
C ASP A 452 6.65 27.95 10.75
N LEU A 453 5.36 27.84 11.10
CA LEU A 453 4.84 27.14 12.28
C LEU A 453 4.91 25.62 12.13
N LEU A 454 4.76 25.12 10.90
CA LEU A 454 4.71 23.69 10.59
C LEU A 454 6.09 23.08 10.28
N GLY A 455 7.07 23.90 9.88
CA GLY A 455 8.38 23.40 9.46
C GLY A 455 8.27 22.39 8.32
N SER A 456 9.06 21.31 8.35
CA SER A 456 9.01 20.25 7.33
C SER A 456 7.63 19.60 7.20
N GLY A 457 6.85 19.56 8.30
CA GLY A 457 5.50 19.01 8.34
C GLY A 457 4.49 19.74 7.43
N VAL A 458 4.78 20.99 7.02
CA VAL A 458 3.90 21.73 6.08
C VAL A 458 3.76 21.03 4.74
N ASN A 459 4.72 20.18 4.35
CA ASN A 459 4.63 19.46 3.08
C ASN A 459 3.53 18.39 3.08
N GLU A 460 2.90 18.11 4.23
CA GLU A 460 1.82 17.14 4.38
C GLU A 460 0.45 17.81 4.41
N LEU A 461 -0.45 17.44 3.51
CA LEU A 461 -1.79 18.04 3.45
C LEU A 461 -2.57 17.87 4.76
N PHE A 462 -2.60 16.67 5.36
CA PHE A 462 -3.33 16.46 6.61
C PHE A 462 -2.85 17.38 7.74
N ALA A 463 -1.54 17.71 7.77
CA ALA A 463 -0.98 18.60 8.79
C ALA A 463 -1.46 20.06 8.60
N GLN A 464 -1.68 20.48 7.35
CA GLN A 464 -2.27 21.77 7.01
C GLN A 464 -3.73 21.85 7.44
N PHE A 465 -4.53 20.80 7.17
CA PHE A 465 -5.90 20.68 7.68
C PHE A 465 -5.94 20.82 9.20
N PHE A 466 -5.10 20.05 9.91
CA PHE A 466 -5.05 20.06 11.37
C PHE A 466 -4.66 21.43 11.91
N MET A 467 -3.67 22.09 11.30
CA MET A 467 -3.24 23.41 11.74
C MET A 467 -4.33 24.47 11.50
N ARG A 468 -5.04 24.41 10.38
CA ARG A 468 -6.17 25.31 10.10
C ARG A 468 -7.29 25.11 11.13
N ILE A 469 -7.68 23.86 11.39
CA ILE A 469 -8.68 23.53 12.42
C ILE A 469 -8.25 24.09 13.77
N TYR A 470 -7.02 23.79 14.19
CA TYR A 470 -6.50 24.19 15.49
C TYR A 470 -6.35 25.71 15.66
N LYS A 471 -5.96 26.44 14.61
CA LYS A 471 -5.70 27.88 14.68
C LYS A 471 -6.93 28.75 14.43
N GLU A 472 -7.84 28.30 13.57
CA GLU A 472 -8.98 29.12 13.14
C GLU A 472 -10.30 28.66 13.77
N LEU A 473 -10.39 27.40 14.20
CA LEU A 473 -11.58 26.81 14.84
C LEU A 473 -11.36 26.47 16.33
N ASP A 474 -10.48 27.23 17.00
CA ASP A 474 -10.09 27.04 18.42
C ASP A 474 -11.30 26.76 19.31
N GLY A 475 -11.23 25.64 20.05
CA GLY A 475 -12.28 25.16 20.94
C GLY A 475 -13.07 23.95 20.44
N CYS A 476 -13.01 23.60 19.15
CA CYS A 476 -13.75 22.45 18.62
C CYS A 476 -13.14 21.09 19.03
N ILE A 477 -13.91 20.02 18.87
CA ILE A 477 -13.40 18.65 18.89
C ILE A 477 -12.91 18.29 17.48
N MET A 478 -11.70 17.76 17.36
CA MET A 478 -11.16 17.24 16.10
C MET A 478 -11.07 15.72 16.19
N ALA A 479 -11.84 15.02 15.35
CA ALA A 479 -11.87 13.56 15.27
C ALA A 479 -11.39 13.14 13.87
N SER A 480 -10.18 12.59 13.78
CA SER A 480 -9.49 12.50 12.49
C SER A 480 -8.83 11.14 12.25
N PHE A 481 -9.03 10.58 11.05
CA PHE A 481 -8.12 9.60 10.48
C PHE A 481 -6.85 10.29 9.97
N SER A 482 -5.65 9.78 10.25
CA SER A 482 -4.40 10.33 9.70
C SER A 482 -3.21 9.39 9.88
N LYS A 483 -2.10 9.70 9.20
CA LYS A 483 -0.79 9.08 9.48
C LYS A 483 -0.31 9.58 10.85
N LEU A 484 0.25 8.70 11.66
CA LEU A 484 0.67 9.02 13.04
C LEU A 484 2.01 9.76 13.16
N LYS A 485 2.69 10.06 12.05
CA LYS A 485 4.02 10.69 12.07
C LYS A 485 4.07 12.06 12.76
N TYR A 486 2.95 12.76 12.90
CA TYR A 486 2.92 14.01 13.66
C TYR A 486 3.14 13.80 15.17
N LEU A 487 2.92 12.59 15.69
CA LEU A 487 3.15 12.24 17.09
C LEU A 487 4.63 12.00 17.42
N ASN A 488 5.38 11.36 16.53
CA ASN A 488 6.74 10.86 16.85
C ASN A 488 7.83 11.14 15.80
N SER A 489 7.53 11.70 14.63
CA SER A 489 8.56 12.03 13.64
C SER A 489 9.32 13.31 14.02
N SER A 490 10.62 13.32 13.77
CA SER A 490 11.48 14.51 13.90
C SER A 490 11.04 15.67 12.99
N ASN A 491 10.53 15.39 11.79
CA ASN A 491 10.03 16.40 10.85
C ASN A 491 8.81 17.18 11.38
N PHE A 492 8.15 16.67 12.41
CA PHE A 492 6.95 17.24 13.03
C PHE A 492 7.20 17.90 14.39
N LYS A 493 8.46 18.12 14.78
CA LYS A 493 8.81 18.80 16.04
C LYS A 493 8.13 20.17 16.16
N LYS A 494 8.26 21.04 15.15
CA LYS A 494 7.58 22.35 15.12
C LYS A 494 6.06 22.24 15.19
N PHE A 495 5.46 21.28 14.48
CA PHE A 495 4.02 21.00 14.59
C PHE A 495 3.63 20.73 16.05
N ARG A 496 4.35 19.85 16.76
CA ARG A 496 4.06 19.52 18.16
C ARG A 496 4.36 20.65 19.14
N GLU A 497 5.24 21.59 18.82
CA GLU A 497 5.45 22.80 19.62
C GLU A 497 4.20 23.70 19.62
N ILE A 498 3.43 23.68 18.53
CA ILE A 498 2.24 24.51 18.34
C ILE A 498 0.94 23.76 18.68
N PHE A 499 0.76 22.55 18.16
CA PHE A 499 -0.43 21.73 18.34
C PHE A 499 -0.42 21.08 19.72
N LYS A 500 -1.15 21.67 20.67
CA LYS A 500 -1.24 21.27 22.08
C LYS A 500 -2.63 20.78 22.47
N ALA A 501 -3.40 20.30 21.50
CA ALA A 501 -4.72 19.74 21.73
C ALA A 501 -4.66 18.57 22.73
N LYS A 502 -5.71 18.43 23.54
CA LYS A 502 -5.85 17.36 24.52
C LYS A 502 -6.34 16.10 23.84
N PHE A 503 -5.57 15.02 23.93
CA PHE A 503 -6.01 13.70 23.47
C PHE A 503 -7.18 13.20 24.35
N LEU A 504 -8.26 12.74 23.71
CA LEU A 504 -9.42 12.17 24.39
C LEU A 504 -9.42 10.65 24.24
N GLU A 505 -9.49 10.14 23.02
CA GLU A 505 -9.55 8.70 22.70
C GLU A 505 -8.98 8.45 21.29
N GLY A 506 -8.61 7.21 20.99
CA GLY A 506 -8.19 6.83 19.64
C GLY A 506 -7.67 5.41 19.49
N PHE A 507 -7.60 4.96 18.23
CA PHE A 507 -7.08 3.65 17.86
C PHE A 507 -6.19 3.74 16.62
N MET A 508 -5.46 2.67 16.32
CA MET A 508 -4.64 2.54 15.11
C MET A 508 -4.82 1.19 14.40
N VAL A 509 -4.72 1.23 13.07
CA VAL A 509 -4.93 0.11 12.14
C VAL A 509 -3.83 0.09 11.08
N PRO A 510 -3.56 -1.05 10.43
CA PRO A 510 -2.63 -1.10 9.31
C PRO A 510 -3.20 -0.30 8.12
N ALA A 511 -2.36 0.47 7.44
CA ALA A 511 -2.82 1.32 6.34
C ALA A 511 -3.41 0.54 5.17
N ASP A 512 -2.95 -0.69 4.93
CA ASP A 512 -3.47 -1.59 3.89
C ASP A 512 -4.87 -2.15 4.17
N SER A 513 -5.48 -1.78 5.30
CA SER A 513 -6.91 -1.97 5.54
C SER A 513 -7.79 -0.92 4.86
N PHE A 514 -7.21 0.17 4.35
CA PHE A 514 -7.91 1.16 3.53
C PHE A 514 -7.79 0.82 2.05
N ASP A 515 -8.86 1.03 1.29
CA ASP A 515 -8.90 0.71 -0.12
C ASP A 515 -7.78 1.44 -0.90
N ASN A 516 -7.08 0.69 -1.76
CA ASN A 516 -5.99 1.20 -2.61
C ASN A 516 -4.76 1.72 -1.86
N VAL A 517 -4.58 1.35 -0.59
CA VAL A 517 -3.35 1.64 0.17
C VAL A 517 -2.50 0.37 0.28
N THR A 518 -1.23 0.43 -0.13
CA THR A 518 -0.32 -0.74 -0.13
C THR A 518 0.87 -0.58 0.82
N GLY A 519 0.95 0.54 1.55
CA GLY A 519 2.09 0.86 2.39
C GLY A 519 2.05 0.20 3.78
N GLN A 520 3.22 -0.12 4.32
CA GLN A 520 3.41 -0.68 5.67
C GLN A 520 3.61 0.44 6.70
N PHE A 521 2.53 1.14 7.04
CA PHE A 521 2.50 2.17 8.06
C PHE A 521 1.13 2.18 8.78
N PRO A 522 0.98 2.83 9.94
CA PRO A 522 -0.28 2.88 10.65
C PRO A 522 -1.11 4.09 10.20
N ILE A 523 -2.42 3.88 10.13
CA ILE A 523 -3.41 4.96 10.13
C ILE A 523 -4.08 4.95 11.51
N GLY A 524 -4.20 6.11 12.14
CA GLY A 524 -4.92 6.24 13.40
C GLY A 524 -6.15 7.11 13.28
N PHE A 525 -7.19 6.74 14.01
CA PHE A 525 -8.34 7.61 14.31
C PHE A 525 -8.15 8.17 15.71
N LEU A 526 -7.93 9.48 15.82
CA LEU A 526 -7.70 10.16 17.10
C LEU A 526 -8.70 11.29 17.29
N VAL A 527 -9.21 11.38 18.52
CA VAL A 527 -10.14 12.41 18.99
C VAL A 527 -9.38 13.37 19.90
N TRP A 528 -9.44 14.66 19.55
CA TRP A 528 -8.72 15.74 20.22
C TRP A 528 -9.68 16.85 20.62
N ASP A 529 -9.52 17.36 21.83
CA ASP A 529 -10.11 18.64 22.24
C ASP A 529 -9.09 19.76 21.95
N THR A 530 -9.47 20.70 21.08
CA THR A 530 -8.59 21.78 20.61
C THR A 530 -8.64 23.02 21.48
N ALA A 531 -9.48 23.08 22.52
CA ALA A 531 -9.61 24.26 23.37
C ALA A 531 -8.29 24.61 24.07
N THR A 532 -7.88 25.88 23.96
CA THR A 532 -6.60 26.36 24.50
C THR A 532 -6.74 26.94 25.93
N PRO A 533 -6.27 26.24 26.99
CA PRO A 533 -5.47 26.85 28.09
C PRO A 533 -4.32 25.91 28.58
N PRO A 534 -3.39 26.31 29.50
CA PRO A 534 -2.02 25.78 29.55
C PRO A 534 -1.98 24.35 30.08
N LEU A 535 -2.22 23.39 29.20
CA LEU A 535 -2.07 21.98 29.51
C LEU A 535 -0.59 21.63 29.45
N LYS A 536 -0.15 20.95 30.52
CA LYS A 536 1.17 20.33 30.65
C LYS A 536 1.50 19.56 29.36
N PRO A 537 2.78 19.49 28.95
CA PRO A 537 3.19 18.76 27.76
C PRO A 537 2.52 17.39 27.73
N THR A 538 1.87 17.11 26.59
CA THR A 538 0.97 15.99 26.30
C THR A 538 1.29 14.72 27.10
N ASN A 539 0.28 14.23 27.84
CA ASN A 539 0.32 12.93 28.47
C ASN A 539 0.66 11.86 27.43
N THR A 540 1.32 10.81 27.88
CA THR A 540 1.47 9.54 27.16
C THR A 540 0.16 9.17 26.46
N LEU A 541 0.19 9.00 25.14
CA LEU A 541 -0.99 8.57 24.38
C LEU A 541 -0.99 7.05 24.32
N ASN A 542 -2.10 6.43 24.65
CA ASN A 542 -2.27 4.99 24.54
C ASN A 542 -3.35 4.69 23.50
N LEU A 543 -3.00 4.00 22.42
CA LEU A 543 -3.91 3.64 21.34
C LEU A 543 -4.19 2.14 21.36
N GLU A 544 -5.44 1.75 21.23
CA GLU A 544 -5.78 0.36 20.88
C GLU A 544 -5.32 0.07 19.44
N VAL A 545 -4.80 -1.13 19.23
CA VAL A 545 -4.25 -1.58 17.96
C VAL A 545 -5.17 -2.67 17.41
N PHE A 546 -5.62 -2.53 16.17
CA PHE A 546 -6.45 -3.53 15.50
C PHE A 546 -5.78 -4.04 14.21
N ASP A 547 -6.05 -5.29 13.84
CA ASP A 547 -5.69 -5.85 12.53
C ASP A 547 -6.64 -5.36 11.42
N SER A 548 -6.41 -5.77 10.17
CA SER A 548 -7.24 -5.35 9.02
C SER A 548 -8.68 -5.88 9.02
N SER A 549 -8.99 -6.84 9.89
CA SER A 549 -10.33 -7.42 10.08
C SER A 549 -11.03 -6.90 11.33
N GLY A 550 -10.43 -5.97 12.07
CA GLY A 550 -10.96 -5.41 13.32
C GLY A 550 -10.64 -6.24 14.56
N GLY A 551 -9.76 -7.23 14.47
CA GLY A 551 -9.28 -8.01 15.61
C GLY A 551 -8.35 -7.18 16.50
N PHE A 552 -8.60 -7.17 17.81
CA PHE A 552 -7.77 -6.44 18.78
C PHE A 552 -6.40 -7.11 18.94
N LEU A 553 -5.32 -6.32 18.83
CA LEU A 553 -3.93 -6.77 18.88
C LEU A 553 -3.18 -6.29 20.14
N GLY A 554 -3.77 -5.41 20.94
CA GLY A 554 -3.15 -4.82 22.12
C GLY A 554 -3.11 -3.30 22.08
N TYR A 555 -2.15 -2.74 22.79
CA TYR A 555 -2.00 -1.30 22.98
C TYR A 555 -0.65 -0.81 22.46
N LYS A 556 -0.62 0.38 21.87
CA LYS A 556 0.61 1.11 21.53
C LYS A 556 0.65 2.45 22.23
N THR A 557 1.75 2.70 22.91
CA THR A 557 2.01 3.92 23.64
C THR A 557 2.90 4.88 22.84
N PHE A 558 2.51 6.16 22.76
CA PHE A 558 3.32 7.24 22.20
C PHE A 558 3.71 8.22 23.30
N LYS A 559 5.01 8.37 23.53
CA LYS A 559 5.56 9.33 24.51
C LYS A 559 6.22 10.51 23.77
N PRO A 560 6.11 11.75 24.27
CA PRO A 560 6.75 12.93 23.67
C PRO A 560 8.25 12.99 24.01
N ILE A 561 8.97 11.88 23.80
CA ILE A 561 10.40 11.73 24.08
C ILE A 561 11.25 12.29 22.94
N VAL A 562 10.74 12.21 21.70
CA VAL A 562 11.42 12.61 20.47
C VAL A 562 11.98 14.02 20.52
N ASP A 563 11.27 14.93 21.18
CA ASP A 563 11.66 16.34 21.22
C ASP A 563 12.68 16.65 22.34
N LYS A 564 12.92 15.69 23.25
CA LYS A 564 13.74 15.86 24.46
C LYS A 564 15.04 15.07 24.45
N VAL A 565 15.20 14.15 23.50
CA VAL A 565 16.30 13.18 23.47
C VAL A 565 17.00 13.25 22.13
N LYS A 566 18.33 13.25 22.16
CA LYS A 566 19.16 13.17 20.96
C LYS A 566 18.85 11.87 20.22
N ASN A 567 18.71 11.94 18.90
CA ASN A 567 18.55 10.75 18.09
C ASN A 567 19.87 9.96 17.98
N ILE A 568 19.81 8.71 17.55
CA ILE A 568 21.00 7.85 17.42
C ILE A 568 22.04 8.41 16.43
N ASN A 569 21.61 9.18 15.41
CA ASN A 569 22.54 9.81 14.47
C ASN A 569 23.35 10.91 15.16
N GLU A 570 22.72 11.72 16.01
CA GLU A 570 23.39 12.75 16.81
C GLU A 570 24.37 12.15 17.82
N TRP A 571 24.04 10.99 18.42
CA TRP A 571 24.97 10.24 19.25
C TRP A 571 26.18 9.74 18.45
N PHE A 572 25.94 9.14 17.28
CA PHE A 572 27.01 8.61 16.44
C PHE A 572 27.99 9.68 15.95
N LYS A 573 27.53 10.94 15.78
CA LYS A 573 28.39 12.07 15.39
C LYS A 573 29.57 12.30 16.34
N ALA A 574 29.45 11.93 17.62
CA ALA A 574 30.53 12.07 18.60
C ALA A 574 31.71 11.11 18.35
N TYR A 575 31.49 10.05 17.57
CA TYR A 575 32.45 8.99 17.29
C TYR A 575 32.97 9.02 15.85
N LYS A 576 32.79 10.14 15.16
CA LYS A 576 33.29 10.29 13.79
C LYS A 576 34.80 10.29 13.79
N ASP A 577 35.34 9.53 12.84
CA ASP A 577 36.75 9.48 12.57
C ASP A 577 36.99 9.78 11.09
N LYS A 578 38.06 10.52 10.80
CA LYS A 578 38.45 10.96 9.46
C LYS A 578 39.68 10.20 8.92
N ARG A 579 40.23 9.25 9.69
CA ARG A 579 41.29 8.35 9.23
C ARG A 579 40.81 7.44 8.09
N ASP A 580 41.76 6.70 7.54
CA ASP A 580 41.49 5.65 6.55
C ASP A 580 40.43 4.68 7.10
N TYR A 581 39.40 4.48 6.30
CA TYR A 581 38.21 3.75 6.70
C TYR A 581 38.23 2.33 6.12
N LEU A 582 37.68 1.39 6.89
CA LEU A 582 37.46 0.01 6.48
C LEU A 582 36.26 -0.08 5.52
N GLY A 583 35.27 0.79 5.72
CA GLY A 583 34.08 0.95 4.89
C GLY A 583 33.25 2.15 5.34
N ILE A 584 32.11 2.36 4.70
CA ILE A 584 31.19 3.45 5.01
C ILE A 584 29.85 2.90 5.47
N LEU A 585 29.38 3.41 6.60
CA LEU A 585 28.04 3.22 7.12
C LEU A 585 27.14 4.32 6.58
N VAL A 586 26.09 3.93 5.85
CA VAL A 586 25.02 4.85 5.44
C VAL A 586 24.03 4.96 6.60
N CYS A 587 23.78 6.17 7.10
CA CYS A 587 23.05 6.41 8.35
C CYS A 587 22.04 7.55 8.22
N ASP A 588 21.08 7.39 7.31
CA ASP A 588 20.04 8.39 7.07
C ASP A 588 18.98 8.41 8.20
N ALA A 589 17.73 8.79 7.93
CA ALA A 589 16.73 9.05 8.98
C ALA A 589 16.66 7.93 10.05
N PRO A 590 16.69 8.26 11.36
CA PRO A 590 16.84 7.32 12.46
C PRO A 590 15.51 6.66 12.87
N ASP A 591 14.76 6.11 11.92
CA ASP A 591 13.48 5.45 12.18
C ASP A 591 13.33 4.14 11.40
N PHE A 592 12.34 3.33 11.79
CA PHE A 592 12.08 2.04 11.13
C PHE A 592 11.67 2.17 9.66
N SER A 593 10.99 3.25 9.27
CA SER A 593 10.54 3.46 7.88
C SER A 593 11.69 3.71 6.89
N HIS A 594 12.88 4.02 7.42
CA HIS A 594 14.12 4.24 6.68
C HIS A 594 15.19 3.18 6.98
N GLN A 595 14.82 1.97 7.43
CA GLN A 595 15.80 0.89 7.63
C GLN A 595 16.57 0.52 6.35
N ASN A 596 15.98 0.70 5.18
CA ASN A 596 16.61 0.39 3.89
C ASN A 596 17.76 1.36 3.51
N THR A 597 17.85 2.51 4.18
CA THR A 597 18.95 3.48 4.05
C THR A 597 20.01 3.33 5.15
N ASN A 598 19.95 2.24 5.93
CA ASN A 598 21.00 1.83 6.85
C ASN A 598 21.74 0.58 6.33
N TYR A 599 22.93 0.75 5.78
CA TYR A 599 23.73 -0.35 5.22
C TYR A 599 25.23 0.02 5.15
N LEU A 600 26.08 -1.00 5.03
CA LEU A 600 27.51 -0.82 4.78
C LEU A 600 27.82 -0.87 3.29
N GLN A 601 28.80 -0.08 2.85
CA GLN A 601 29.32 -0.07 1.49
C GLN A 601 30.80 0.32 1.46
N ASN A 602 31.51 0.03 0.37
CA ASN A 602 32.95 0.31 0.25
C ASN A 602 33.23 1.82 0.29
N HIS A 603 32.55 2.61 -0.55
CA HIS A 603 32.88 4.01 -0.77
C HIS A 603 31.66 4.92 -0.63
N LYS A 604 31.87 6.23 -0.53
CA LYS A 604 30.80 7.22 -0.40
C LYS A 604 29.97 7.23 -1.69
N GLY A 605 28.64 7.16 -1.54
CA GLY A 605 27.73 7.24 -2.68
C GLY A 605 27.53 8.69 -3.16
N THR A 606 26.83 8.85 -4.29
CA THR A 606 26.46 10.16 -4.87
C THR A 606 25.08 10.65 -4.43
N SER A 607 24.30 9.81 -3.75
CA SER A 607 22.97 10.18 -3.27
C SER A 607 23.05 11.19 -2.12
N HIS A 608 22.00 11.98 -1.92
CA HIS A 608 21.86 12.90 -0.78
C HIS A 608 21.52 12.16 0.52
N LEU A 609 22.32 11.17 0.90
CA LEU A 609 22.21 10.42 2.15
C LEU A 609 23.34 10.81 3.10
N HIS A 610 23.20 10.44 4.37
CA HIS A 610 24.25 10.58 5.36
C HIS A 610 25.22 9.39 5.30
N TYR A 611 26.52 9.69 5.24
CA TYR A 611 27.60 8.72 5.12
C TYR A 611 28.63 8.96 6.21
N GLU A 612 29.05 7.90 6.89
CA GLU A 612 30.04 7.97 7.94
C GLU A 612 31.10 6.88 7.76
N ASN A 613 32.36 7.27 8.00
CA ASN A 613 33.50 6.37 7.90
C ASN A 613 33.52 5.42 9.10
N LEU A 614 33.68 4.12 8.83
CA LEU A 614 34.03 3.13 9.85
C LEU A 614 35.54 2.91 9.85
N THR A 615 36.17 3.16 10.97
CA THR A 615 37.60 2.90 11.23
C THR A 615 37.70 1.88 12.36
N LEU A 616 38.91 1.40 12.65
CA LEU A 616 39.12 0.47 13.77
C LEU A 616 38.66 1.05 15.13
N THR A 617 38.76 2.37 15.31
CA THR A 617 38.44 3.02 16.59
C THR A 617 36.95 3.22 16.83
N ASN A 618 36.13 3.30 15.77
CA ASN A 618 34.68 3.45 15.92
C ASN A 618 33.91 2.21 15.43
N LEU A 619 34.61 1.12 15.06
CA LEU A 619 34.00 -0.08 14.51
C LEU A 619 32.92 -0.68 15.42
N LEU A 620 33.18 -0.78 16.72
CA LEU A 620 32.19 -1.31 17.68
C LEU A 620 30.99 -0.40 17.85
N ILE A 621 31.20 0.93 17.84
CA ILE A 621 30.11 1.92 17.91
C ILE A 621 29.25 1.84 16.64
N GLY A 622 29.89 1.73 15.47
CA GLY A 622 29.21 1.51 14.19
C GLY A 622 28.43 0.20 14.15
N ALA A 623 28.98 -0.85 14.74
CA ALA A 623 28.30 -2.15 14.88
C ALA A 623 27.07 -2.09 15.79
N ILE A 624 27.15 -1.38 16.92
CA ILE A 624 25.99 -1.12 17.78
C ILE A 624 24.92 -0.34 17.03
N TYR A 625 25.30 0.76 16.37
CA TYR A 625 24.38 1.56 15.56
C TYR A 625 23.66 0.68 14.53
N PHE A 626 24.42 -0.10 13.75
CA PHE A 626 23.89 -0.95 12.69
C PHE A 626 22.96 -2.03 13.27
N SER A 627 23.36 -2.68 14.34
CA SER A 627 22.63 -3.81 14.94
C SER A 627 21.37 -3.36 15.65
N ALA A 628 21.41 -2.25 16.40
CA ALA A 628 20.22 -1.65 16.99
C ALA A 628 19.16 -1.35 15.92
N ARG A 629 19.59 -0.81 14.77
CA ARG A 629 18.72 -0.50 13.64
C ARG A 629 18.13 -1.72 12.91
N HIS A 630 18.73 -2.91 13.00
CA HIS A 630 18.37 -4.08 12.18
C HIS A 630 17.93 -5.33 12.97
N CYS A 631 18.21 -5.43 14.27
CA CYS A 631 17.82 -6.59 15.09
C CYS A 631 16.30 -6.74 15.23
N ILE A 632 15.55 -5.65 15.06
CA ILE A 632 14.08 -5.64 15.02
C ILE A 632 13.62 -5.35 13.60
N LYS A 633 12.73 -6.20 13.08
CA LYS A 633 12.15 -6.04 11.75
C LYS A 633 11.18 -4.86 11.71
N HIS A 634 11.22 -4.05 10.66
CA HIS A 634 10.16 -3.08 10.36
C HIS A 634 8.82 -3.79 10.15
N THR A 635 7.79 -3.24 10.78
CA THR A 635 6.38 -3.62 10.68
C THR A 635 5.57 -2.34 10.54
N TRP A 636 4.31 -2.44 10.11
CA TRP A 636 3.43 -1.27 10.12
C TRP A 636 3.24 -0.69 11.54
N GLN A 637 3.37 -1.49 12.59
CA GLN A 637 3.18 -1.03 13.97
C GLN A 637 4.33 -0.15 14.43
N ASN A 638 5.58 -0.54 14.17
CA ASN A 638 6.77 0.20 14.58
C ASN A 638 7.24 1.24 13.54
N ASP A 639 6.44 1.47 12.49
CA ASP A 639 6.70 2.56 11.54
C ASP A 639 6.88 3.88 12.30
N ARG A 640 7.93 4.63 11.94
CA ARG A 640 8.34 5.89 12.59
C ARG A 640 8.77 5.82 14.05
N ASP A 641 8.85 4.65 14.68
CA ASP A 641 9.53 4.55 15.96
C ASP A 641 10.99 4.97 15.78
N GLN A 642 11.43 5.90 16.64
CA GLN A 642 12.72 6.56 16.51
C GLN A 642 13.78 5.81 17.31
N PHE A 643 15.00 5.80 16.79
CA PHE A 643 16.18 5.33 17.50
C PHE A 643 16.89 6.50 18.18
N TYR A 644 17.28 6.31 19.43
CA TYR A 644 17.80 7.35 20.31
C TYR A 644 19.27 7.14 20.68
N ALA A 645 19.88 8.20 21.20
CA ALA A 645 21.08 8.08 22.01
C ALA A 645 20.79 7.16 23.23
N PRO A 646 21.81 6.39 23.68
CA PRO A 646 21.67 5.55 24.85
C PRO A 646 21.37 6.39 26.10
N TYR A 647 20.86 5.75 27.16
CA TYR A 647 20.59 6.42 28.43
C TYR A 647 21.85 7.02 29.04
N ASP A 648 22.94 6.25 29.01
CA ASP A 648 24.26 6.57 29.53
C ASP A 648 25.34 5.70 28.84
N ASP A 649 26.55 5.71 29.37
CA ASP A 649 27.69 4.96 28.83
C ASP A 649 27.77 3.50 29.35
N ALA A 650 26.77 2.97 30.05
CA ALA A 650 26.81 1.61 30.61
C ALA A 650 27.03 0.51 29.55
N PHE A 651 26.58 0.74 28.31
CA PHE A 651 26.82 -0.18 27.19
C PHE A 651 28.32 -0.36 26.86
N GLN A 652 29.17 0.58 27.27
CA GLN A 652 30.61 0.52 27.02
C GLN A 652 31.27 -0.62 27.80
N ASP A 653 30.73 -0.99 28.96
CA ASP A 653 31.27 -2.08 29.78
C ASP A 653 30.75 -3.47 29.35
N ASP A 654 29.65 -3.53 28.59
CA ASP A 654 29.08 -4.77 28.06
C ASP A 654 29.83 -5.23 26.80
N SER A 655 30.91 -5.96 27.03
CA SER A 655 31.72 -6.53 25.95
C SER A 655 30.98 -7.60 25.13
N GLU A 656 30.04 -8.32 25.74
CA GLU A 656 29.25 -9.34 25.05
C GLU A 656 28.30 -8.67 24.05
N PHE A 657 27.55 -7.64 24.47
CA PHE A 657 26.68 -6.86 23.60
C PHE A 657 27.43 -6.25 22.41
N LYS A 658 28.58 -5.61 22.67
CA LYS A 658 29.44 -5.02 21.61
C LYS A 658 29.89 -6.07 20.60
N ASN A 659 30.37 -7.22 21.07
CA ASN A 659 30.85 -8.29 20.19
C ASN A 659 29.70 -8.94 19.41
N ASN A 660 28.55 -9.16 20.05
CA ASN A 660 27.33 -9.64 19.40
C ASN A 660 26.89 -8.71 18.27
N CYS A 661 26.90 -7.39 18.51
CA CYS A 661 26.60 -6.39 17.48
C CYS A 661 27.60 -6.43 16.32
N LEU A 662 28.89 -6.61 16.59
CA LEU A 662 29.90 -6.75 15.53
C LEU A 662 29.62 -7.97 14.66
N ILE A 663 29.44 -9.14 15.26
CA ILE A 663 29.15 -10.38 14.52
C ILE A 663 27.85 -10.26 13.73
N PHE A 664 26.80 -9.69 14.32
CA PHE A 664 25.56 -9.43 13.62
C PHE A 664 25.77 -8.55 12.39
N MET A 665 26.45 -7.41 12.54
CA MET A 665 26.75 -6.49 11.44
C MET A 665 27.53 -7.17 10.30
N LEU A 666 28.55 -7.97 10.63
CA LEU A 666 29.42 -8.61 9.63
C LEU A 666 28.64 -9.52 8.67
N PHE A 667 27.73 -10.33 9.20
CA PHE A 667 26.99 -11.33 8.41
C PHE A 667 25.57 -10.91 8.02
N HIS A 668 25.10 -9.75 8.47
CA HIS A 668 23.79 -9.24 8.09
C HIS A 668 23.70 -8.89 6.60
N THR A 669 22.52 -9.05 6.01
CA THR A 669 22.31 -8.83 4.57
C THR A 669 22.49 -7.38 4.10
N GLN A 670 22.47 -6.42 5.03
CA GLN A 670 22.74 -5.00 4.77
C GLN A 670 24.23 -4.65 4.89
N ASN A 671 25.11 -5.63 5.14
CA ASN A 671 26.51 -5.48 4.80
C ASN A 671 26.70 -5.71 3.30
N ARG A 672 26.96 -4.63 2.54
CA ARG A 672 27.09 -4.66 1.08
C ARG A 672 28.53 -4.37 0.62
N ILE A 673 29.50 -4.53 1.51
CA ILE A 673 30.92 -4.51 1.14
C ILE A 673 31.15 -5.56 0.06
N THR A 674 31.87 -5.20 -0.99
CA THR A 674 32.22 -6.06 -2.12
C THR A 674 33.67 -5.83 -2.51
N ALA A 675 34.40 -6.89 -2.84
CA ALA A 675 35.75 -6.81 -3.36
C ALA A 675 35.81 -6.17 -4.77
N THR A 676 34.68 -6.07 -5.47
CA THR A 676 34.59 -5.44 -6.80
C THR A 676 34.72 -3.92 -6.75
N GLN A 677 34.46 -3.31 -5.59
CA GLN A 677 34.49 -1.86 -5.41
C GLN A 677 35.67 -1.37 -4.57
N GLY A 678 36.63 -2.23 -4.23
CA GLY A 678 37.81 -1.86 -3.45
C GLY A 678 38.26 -2.97 -2.51
N THR A 679 39.30 -2.71 -1.72
CA THR A 679 39.82 -3.66 -0.74
C THR A 679 38.75 -4.05 0.27
N ASN A 680 38.52 -5.35 0.44
CA ASN A 680 37.63 -5.86 1.47
C ASN A 680 38.40 -5.98 2.79
N HIS A 681 38.08 -5.10 3.73
CA HIS A 681 38.67 -5.07 5.07
C HIS A 681 37.89 -5.91 6.10
N PHE A 682 36.75 -6.49 5.72
CA PHE A 682 35.78 -7.13 6.62
C PHE A 682 35.80 -8.66 6.56
N ILE A 683 36.94 -9.28 6.25
CA ILE A 683 37.10 -10.74 6.28
C ILE A 683 37.46 -11.16 7.72
N PRO A 684 36.62 -11.96 8.41
CA PRO A 684 36.83 -12.26 9.83
C PRO A 684 37.61 -13.56 10.09
N PHE A 685 38.02 -14.26 9.04
CA PHE A 685 38.69 -15.57 9.12
C PHE A 685 40.11 -15.47 8.55
N SER A 686 41.03 -16.34 8.96
CA SER A 686 42.32 -16.49 8.28
C SER A 686 42.21 -17.33 7.01
N GLU A 687 43.18 -17.18 6.12
CA GLU A 687 43.30 -17.97 4.90
C GLU A 687 43.29 -19.49 5.19
N THR A 688 43.91 -19.89 6.31
CA THR A 688 43.96 -21.29 6.75
C THR A 688 42.61 -21.81 7.28
N GLU A 689 41.80 -20.99 7.95
CA GLU A 689 40.51 -21.42 8.50
C GLU A 689 39.50 -21.80 7.40
N VAL A 690 39.57 -21.09 6.27
CA VAL A 690 38.64 -21.23 5.14
C VAL A 690 39.30 -21.84 3.89
N ASN A 691 40.57 -22.25 3.99
CA ASN A 691 41.36 -22.82 2.89
C ASN A 691 41.44 -21.91 1.64
N ALA A 692 41.67 -20.62 1.83
CA ALA A 692 41.90 -19.70 0.73
C ALA A 692 43.20 -20.05 -0.03
N LYS A 693 43.15 -20.01 -1.37
CA LYS A 693 44.27 -20.34 -2.27
C LYS A 693 45.27 -19.20 -2.49
N GLU A 694 44.93 -17.98 -2.06
CA GLU A 694 45.77 -16.79 -2.19
C GLU A 694 45.68 -15.94 -0.91
N ARG A 695 46.65 -15.03 -0.74
CA ARG A 695 46.76 -14.14 0.42
C ARG A 695 45.72 -13.01 0.37
N TYR A 696 45.17 -12.64 1.53
CA TYR A 696 44.31 -11.45 1.62
C TYR A 696 45.09 -10.13 1.48
N PHE A 697 44.43 -9.14 0.87
CA PHE A 697 44.93 -7.77 0.75
C PHE A 697 44.80 -6.98 2.05
N SER A 698 43.94 -7.43 2.98
CA SER A 698 43.81 -6.83 4.31
C SER A 698 43.48 -7.87 5.37
N HIS A 699 44.17 -7.75 6.50
CA HIS A 699 43.91 -8.54 7.72
C HIS A 699 43.27 -7.68 8.83
N ALA A 700 42.83 -6.44 8.51
CA ALA A 700 42.43 -5.43 9.51
C ALA A 700 41.36 -5.94 10.50
N LEU A 701 40.26 -6.54 10.02
CA LEU A 701 39.25 -7.11 10.91
C LEU A 701 39.76 -8.35 11.66
N LEU A 702 40.52 -9.22 10.99
CA LEU A 702 41.06 -10.43 11.62
C LEU A 702 42.00 -10.08 12.79
N ASP A 703 42.88 -9.10 12.59
CA ASP A 703 43.80 -8.61 13.62
C ASP A 703 43.03 -7.95 14.77
N PHE A 704 41.96 -7.20 14.46
CA PHE A 704 41.06 -6.62 15.44
C PHE A 704 40.39 -7.70 16.31
N LEU A 705 39.86 -8.77 15.72
CA LEU A 705 39.22 -9.87 16.46
C LEU A 705 40.20 -10.66 17.35
N LYS A 706 41.47 -10.77 16.93
CA LYS A 706 42.55 -11.42 17.69
C LYS A 706 43.12 -10.56 18.83
N GLY A 707 42.68 -9.31 18.96
CA GLY A 707 43.25 -8.36 19.92
C GLY A 707 44.65 -7.85 19.53
N GLY A 708 44.97 -7.85 18.23
CA GLY A 708 46.28 -7.53 17.68
C GLY A 708 46.58 -6.04 17.51
N ILE A 709 45.66 -5.14 17.85
CA ILE A 709 45.86 -3.69 17.68
C ILE A 709 46.25 -3.04 19.01
N LYS A 710 47.47 -2.51 19.07
CA LYS A 710 47.87 -1.48 20.03
C LYS A 710 47.36 -0.14 19.53
N GLU A 711 46.58 0.58 20.34
CA GLU A 711 46.25 1.97 20.03
C GLU A 711 47.40 2.88 20.50
N GLU A 712 48.11 3.50 19.56
CA GLU A 712 48.83 4.76 19.81
C GLU A 712 47.87 5.90 19.46
N GLY A 713 47.36 6.62 20.47
CA GLY A 713 46.66 7.88 20.28
C GLY A 713 45.63 8.20 21.36
N ASP A 714 45.68 9.44 21.86
CA ASP A 714 44.82 10.09 22.86
C ASP A 714 43.31 10.11 22.49
N SER A 715 42.69 8.94 22.37
CA SER A 715 41.23 8.82 22.38
C SER A 715 40.80 8.60 23.82
N LEU A 716 39.89 9.45 24.31
CA LEU A 716 39.25 9.45 25.64
C LEU A 716 38.57 8.12 26.08
N PHE A 717 38.81 7.02 25.37
CA PHE A 717 38.20 5.70 25.56
C PHE A 717 39.15 4.64 26.14
N LEU A 718 40.38 5.00 26.49
CA LEU A 718 41.34 4.06 27.05
C LEU A 718 41.49 4.28 28.56
N ASN A 719 40.57 3.69 29.34
CA ASN A 719 40.89 3.42 30.73
C ASN A 719 42.00 2.37 30.79
N ASP A 720 43.06 2.74 31.51
CA ASP A 720 44.26 1.99 31.77
C ASP A 720 44.02 0.50 32.08
N LYS A 721 44.90 -0.33 31.47
CA LYS A 721 45.04 -1.80 31.59
C LYS A 721 44.03 -2.61 30.77
N LYS A 722 44.47 -3.22 29.66
CA LYS A 722 43.93 -4.53 29.22
C LYS A 722 44.89 -5.27 28.29
N GLU A 723 45.15 -6.53 28.66
CA GLU A 723 45.90 -7.54 27.93
C GLU A 723 45.29 -7.82 26.56
N ASN A 724 46.11 -8.17 25.56
CA ASN A 724 45.71 -8.67 24.24
C ASN A 724 44.95 -10.00 24.38
N LYS A 725 43.66 -9.95 24.72
CA LYS A 725 42.78 -11.12 24.81
C LYS A 725 41.87 -11.16 23.59
N PRO A 726 41.73 -12.32 22.91
CA PRO A 726 40.76 -12.52 21.84
C PRO A 726 39.34 -12.14 22.30
N MET A 727 38.53 -11.65 21.37
CA MET A 727 37.12 -11.36 21.65
C MET A 727 36.37 -12.62 22.08
N LYS A 728 35.53 -12.48 23.12
CA LYS A 728 34.61 -13.55 23.55
C LYS A 728 33.24 -13.31 22.94
N PHE A 729 32.70 -14.33 22.29
CA PHE A 729 31.38 -14.31 21.68
C PHE A 729 30.37 -15.05 22.55
N SER A 730 29.12 -14.59 22.54
CA SER A 730 28.03 -15.37 23.10
C SER A 730 27.80 -16.66 22.29
N PRO A 731 27.09 -17.65 22.85
CA PRO A 731 26.76 -18.88 22.11
C PRO A 731 26.05 -18.61 20.77
N SER A 732 25.17 -17.61 20.69
CA SER A 732 24.48 -17.25 19.45
C SER A 732 25.41 -16.58 18.46
N ALA A 733 26.29 -15.69 18.92
CA ALA A 733 27.29 -15.05 18.07
C ALA A 733 28.30 -16.07 17.53
N SER A 734 28.74 -17.02 18.33
CA SER A 734 29.58 -18.14 17.88
C SER A 734 28.90 -18.94 16.77
N LYS A 735 27.60 -19.27 16.90
CA LYS A 735 26.85 -19.96 15.83
C LYS A 735 26.80 -19.18 14.52
N VAL A 736 26.62 -17.85 14.58
CA VAL A 736 26.65 -16.99 13.39
C VAL A 736 28.05 -17.00 12.77
N PHE A 737 29.08 -16.84 13.59
CA PHE A 737 30.48 -16.85 13.15
C PHE A 737 30.85 -18.18 12.47
N ASP A 738 30.47 -19.30 13.06
CA ASP A 738 30.71 -20.65 12.54
C ASP A 738 29.93 -20.90 11.24
N ALA A 739 28.64 -20.52 11.18
CA ALA A 739 27.85 -20.64 9.96
C ALA A 739 28.42 -19.78 8.82
N GLY A 740 28.89 -18.58 9.13
CA GLY A 740 29.61 -17.72 8.20
C GLY A 740 30.90 -18.37 7.69
N ARG A 741 31.67 -18.99 8.58
CA ARG A 741 32.93 -19.66 8.24
C ARG A 741 32.72 -20.81 7.25
N GLU A 742 31.68 -21.62 7.46
CA GLU A 742 31.38 -22.72 6.54
C GLU A 742 30.97 -22.23 5.15
N ILE A 743 30.30 -21.08 5.03
CA ILE A 743 30.00 -20.46 3.73
C ILE A 743 31.29 -20.02 3.03
N TYR A 744 32.21 -19.36 3.75
CA TYR A 744 33.50 -18.96 3.19
C TYR A 744 34.35 -20.16 2.78
N ARG A 745 34.43 -21.18 3.63
CA ARG A 745 35.13 -22.43 3.32
C ARG A 745 34.56 -23.07 2.06
N TYR A 746 33.24 -23.17 1.96
CA TYR A 746 32.59 -23.74 0.79
C TYR A 746 32.83 -22.93 -0.48
N TYR A 747 32.89 -21.60 -0.41
CA TYR A 747 33.26 -20.76 -1.56
C TYR A 747 34.68 -21.08 -2.07
N HIS A 748 35.66 -21.23 -1.19
CA HIS A 748 37.04 -21.50 -1.61
C HIS A 748 37.26 -22.92 -2.17
N THR A 749 36.34 -23.86 -1.91
CA THR A 749 36.36 -25.20 -2.54
C THR A 749 35.76 -25.23 -3.94
N GLN A 750 35.11 -24.15 -4.38
CA GLN A 750 34.45 -24.13 -5.69
C GLN A 750 35.43 -24.21 -6.85
N ASP A 751 34.90 -24.62 -8.01
CA ASP A 751 35.65 -24.60 -9.27
C ASP A 751 35.64 -23.18 -9.86
N PHE A 752 36.85 -22.67 -10.11
CA PHE A 752 37.12 -21.35 -10.68
C PHE A 752 37.71 -21.45 -12.10
N THR A 753 37.60 -22.62 -12.76
CA THR A 753 38.11 -22.80 -14.13
C THR A 753 37.50 -21.79 -15.11
N ASN A 754 36.23 -21.43 -14.92
CA ASN A 754 35.48 -20.52 -15.80
C ASN A 754 35.17 -19.15 -15.16
N ARG A 755 35.76 -18.81 -14.00
CA ARG A 755 35.53 -17.56 -13.27
C ARG A 755 36.79 -17.16 -12.49
N PRO A 756 37.19 -15.88 -12.43
CA PRO A 756 38.37 -15.49 -11.66
C PRO A 756 38.20 -15.87 -10.19
N TYR A 757 39.19 -16.55 -9.64
CA TYR A 757 39.30 -16.81 -8.22
C TYR A 757 39.51 -15.49 -7.47
N ASN A 758 38.84 -15.31 -6.34
CA ASN A 758 39.00 -14.12 -5.50
C ASN A 758 39.14 -14.52 -4.04
N ALA A 759 40.38 -14.51 -3.52
CA ALA A 759 40.60 -14.74 -2.09
C ALA A 759 39.92 -13.68 -1.21
N ASN A 760 39.77 -12.45 -1.71
CA ASN A 760 39.26 -11.32 -0.93
C ASN A 760 37.73 -11.19 -0.95
N ALA A 761 37.01 -12.24 -1.39
CA ALA A 761 35.55 -12.22 -1.50
C ALA A 761 34.88 -11.89 -0.16
N SER A 762 33.96 -10.92 -0.19
CA SER A 762 33.03 -10.65 0.91
C SER A 762 31.87 -11.65 0.91
N LEU A 763 31.08 -11.69 1.99
CA LEU A 763 29.82 -12.43 1.98
C LEU A 763 28.89 -11.96 0.86
N TYR A 764 28.92 -10.68 0.50
CA TYR A 764 28.14 -10.14 -0.63
C TYR A 764 28.58 -10.76 -1.96
N ASP A 765 29.90 -10.85 -2.19
CA ASP A 765 30.48 -11.46 -3.40
C ASP A 765 30.18 -12.96 -3.48
N ILE A 766 30.27 -13.66 -2.33
CA ILE A 766 29.93 -15.09 -2.23
C ILE A 766 28.45 -15.29 -2.57
N LYS A 767 27.56 -14.45 -2.03
CA LYS A 767 26.13 -14.50 -2.39
C LYS A 767 25.93 -14.28 -3.88
N GLU A 768 26.61 -13.31 -4.48
CA GLU A 768 26.56 -13.07 -5.92
C GLU A 768 27.05 -14.27 -6.74
N PHE A 769 28.13 -14.93 -6.31
CA PHE A 769 28.68 -16.11 -6.96
C PHE A 769 27.64 -17.24 -7.09
N PHE A 770 26.89 -17.51 -6.02
CA PHE A 770 25.92 -18.61 -5.96
C PHE A 770 24.50 -18.22 -6.43
N GLN A 771 24.06 -16.99 -6.17
CA GLN A 771 22.69 -16.53 -6.46
C GLN A 771 22.60 -15.85 -7.84
N GLY A 772 23.67 -15.22 -8.30
CA GLY A 772 23.68 -14.39 -9.50
C GLY A 772 22.82 -13.13 -9.37
N ARG A 773 22.65 -12.42 -10.49
CA ARG A 773 21.82 -11.21 -10.58
C ARG A 773 20.62 -11.44 -11.49
N ASN A 774 19.57 -10.65 -11.30
CA ASN A 774 18.42 -10.61 -12.19
C ASN A 774 18.70 -9.72 -13.42
N LYS A 775 17.74 -9.64 -14.36
CA LYS A 775 17.86 -8.83 -15.59
C LYS A 775 18.11 -7.34 -15.33
N GLN A 776 17.70 -6.84 -14.16
CA GLN A 776 17.89 -5.46 -13.71
C GLN A 776 19.20 -5.26 -12.93
N GLY A 777 20.07 -6.28 -12.86
CA GLY A 777 21.35 -6.22 -12.16
C GLY A 777 21.25 -6.30 -10.63
N LYS A 778 20.08 -6.60 -10.06
CA LYS A 778 19.89 -6.80 -8.61
C LYS A 778 20.26 -8.24 -8.23
N LEU A 779 20.92 -8.41 -7.08
CA LEU A 779 21.21 -9.73 -6.51
C LEU A 779 19.92 -10.56 -6.38
N ASN A 780 19.97 -11.80 -6.85
CA ASN A 780 18.84 -12.72 -6.77
C ASN A 780 18.55 -13.15 -5.33
N LEU A 781 17.33 -13.62 -5.07
CA LEU A 781 16.97 -14.20 -3.78
C LEU A 781 17.69 -15.54 -3.57
N PRO A 782 17.96 -15.95 -2.31
CA PRO A 782 18.62 -17.24 -2.01
C PRO A 782 17.93 -18.45 -2.65
N ALA A 783 16.60 -18.42 -2.77
CA ALA A 783 15.81 -19.48 -3.40
C ALA A 783 16.20 -19.74 -4.87
N LYS A 784 16.77 -18.74 -5.56
CA LYS A 784 17.21 -18.83 -6.96
C LYS A 784 18.61 -19.42 -7.14
N ALA A 785 19.37 -19.61 -6.07
CA ALA A 785 20.65 -20.29 -6.17
C ALA A 785 20.44 -21.70 -6.75
N LYS A 786 21.37 -22.20 -7.56
CA LYS A 786 21.30 -23.58 -8.08
C LYS A 786 21.94 -24.59 -7.12
N ASP A 787 22.86 -24.12 -6.30
CA ASP A 787 23.61 -24.94 -5.37
C ASP A 787 22.79 -25.18 -4.08
N GLU A 788 22.32 -26.41 -3.91
CA GLU A 788 21.50 -26.83 -2.76
C GLU A 788 22.29 -26.85 -1.45
N TYR A 789 23.59 -27.16 -1.50
CA TYR A 789 24.41 -27.16 -0.28
C TYR A 789 24.65 -25.74 0.21
N TYR A 790 24.96 -24.81 -0.70
CA TYR A 790 25.01 -23.37 -0.38
C TYR A 790 23.67 -22.86 0.18
N LYS A 791 22.53 -23.26 -0.39
CA LYS A 791 21.21 -22.89 0.15
C LYS A 791 21.07 -23.32 1.61
N GLN A 792 21.47 -24.55 1.93
CA GLN A 792 21.43 -25.06 3.31
C GLN A 792 22.37 -24.25 4.23
N LEU A 793 23.61 -24.00 3.81
CA LEU A 793 24.56 -23.21 4.59
C LEU A 793 24.04 -21.78 4.84
N TYR A 794 23.49 -21.14 3.81
CA TYR A 794 22.92 -19.81 3.94
C TYR A 794 21.66 -19.79 4.80
N ALA A 795 20.80 -20.83 4.72
CA ALA A 795 19.66 -20.98 5.61
C ALA A 795 20.09 -21.13 7.08
N ASN A 796 21.14 -21.90 7.35
CA ASN A 796 21.73 -22.02 8.69
C ASN A 796 22.22 -20.65 9.20
N LEU A 797 22.91 -19.88 8.36
CA LEU A 797 23.35 -18.52 8.71
C LEU A 797 22.14 -17.60 9.03
N GLN A 798 21.09 -17.63 8.21
CA GLN A 798 19.88 -16.82 8.46
C GLN A 798 19.17 -17.22 9.78
N GLY A 799 19.13 -18.53 10.09
CA GLY A 799 18.62 -19.03 11.36
C GLY A 799 19.43 -18.52 12.55
N ALA A 800 20.76 -18.64 12.48
CA ALA A 800 21.67 -18.16 13.53
C ALA A 800 21.58 -16.63 13.71
N LEU A 801 21.48 -15.86 12.63
CA LEU A 801 21.28 -14.41 12.68
C LEU A 801 19.97 -14.03 13.37
N LYS A 802 18.90 -14.79 13.14
CA LYS A 802 17.61 -14.57 13.81
C LYS A 802 17.69 -14.80 15.31
N ASP A 803 18.45 -15.81 15.74
CA ASP A 803 18.66 -16.08 17.17
C ASP A 803 19.55 -15.01 17.81
N LEU A 804 20.64 -14.61 17.15
CA LEU A 804 21.49 -13.50 17.61
C LEU A 804 20.71 -12.17 17.69
N ALA A 805 19.82 -11.89 16.74
CA ALA A 805 18.98 -10.70 16.78
C ALA A 805 18.07 -10.67 18.03
N LYS A 806 17.49 -11.82 18.41
CA LYS A 806 16.68 -11.94 19.64
C LYS A 806 17.49 -11.71 20.92
N GLU A 807 18.78 -12.02 20.89
CA GLU A 807 19.69 -11.78 22.02
C GLU A 807 20.12 -10.30 22.12
N ILE A 808 20.33 -9.64 20.97
CA ILE A 808 20.65 -8.21 20.90
C ILE A 808 19.44 -7.34 21.28
N GLN A 809 18.23 -7.75 20.88
CA GLN A 809 17.02 -6.93 21.01
C GLN A 809 16.76 -6.43 22.45
N PRO A 810 16.78 -7.24 23.52
CA PRO A 810 16.58 -6.75 24.89
C PRO A 810 17.59 -5.67 25.29
N LYS A 811 18.86 -5.81 24.89
CA LYS A 811 19.93 -4.85 25.18
C LYS A 811 19.72 -3.50 24.50
N VAL A 812 19.11 -3.48 23.32
CA VAL A 812 18.73 -2.25 22.61
C VAL A 812 17.73 -1.41 23.42
N TYR A 813 16.80 -2.07 24.13
CA TYR A 813 15.88 -1.41 25.06
C TYR A 813 16.56 -1.06 26.39
N GLU A 814 17.34 -1.98 26.95
CA GLU A 814 18.10 -1.79 28.21
C GLU A 814 18.96 -0.53 28.16
N TYR A 815 19.71 -0.34 27.06
CA TYR A 815 20.56 0.83 26.86
C TYR A 815 19.83 2.05 26.30
N GLY A 816 18.55 1.93 25.95
CA GLY A 816 17.72 3.08 25.54
C GLY A 816 17.89 3.53 24.08
N PHE A 817 18.53 2.71 23.24
CA PHE A 817 18.58 2.93 21.79
C PHE A 817 17.19 2.83 21.14
N LEU A 818 16.32 2.00 21.72
CA LEU A 818 14.87 2.07 21.58
C LEU A 818 14.24 2.23 22.96
N ARG A 819 13.05 2.84 23.00
CA ARG A 819 12.34 3.13 24.24
C ARG A 819 10.88 2.73 24.06
N GLU A 820 10.33 2.04 25.05
CA GLU A 820 8.90 1.68 25.11
C GLU A 820 8.00 2.90 25.28
#